data_AF-A0A8C5U197-F1
#
_entry.id   AF-A0A8C5U197-F1
#
_cell.length_a   1.000
_cell.length_b   1.000
_cell.length_c   1.000
_cell.angle_alpha   90.00
_cell.angle_beta   90.00
_cell.angle_gamma   90.00
#
_symmetry.space_group_name_H-M   'P 1'
#
loop_
_entity.id
_entity.type
_entity.pdbx_description
1 polymer ?
#
loop_
_entity_poly.entity_id
_entity_poly.type
_entity_poly.pdbx_seq_one_letter_code
_entity_poly.pdbx_strand_id
1 'polypeptide(L)'
;MAAVLQQLLERAELAKLPRAVQGKLERFLGDQQGEIDGLRARHERFKVDSEQQYFEVEKRLAQSQERLVNETQECQTLREELKKLHEQLKVLSEKNTELEAAQDRNAAVQSQLTREKEELEAEKRDLVRTSERRSQEVEHLNEDVKRLNEKLTEANTEKAKLQLKLDELQTSDVSMKYREKRLEQEKELLQNQNTWLNAELKAKTDELLHTARDKGNEILELKCSLENKKEEAKEQQASMEERFHNELNAHIKLSNLYKSAADDSEAKSNELTGAVEELHKLLKEAGEANKAAQEHLAEVEESKAVMEKELRGKISKLEKELENANDLLSATKRKGAILSEEELAAMSPTAAAVAKVVKPGMKLTELYNAYVETQDQLHMEKLENKRINKYLDEIVQEVEAKAPILKRQREEFERSQKAVASLSAKLEQAMKEIHRLQDSADQANKHASFFERESQRLEVRVKDLSQQICVLLMELEEARGNHVIRDEAVSSADISSSSEVITQHLVSYRNIQELQQQNQRLLVALRELGEAREKEEQETTSSKISELQSQLDEAVSELQQLRESRQHQLQLVESIIRQRDMFRILLTQTTGAIIPLQASGMLPEEICLTSTPKRPNLPQSMATPAPASMSESLETVEAKAALKQLQEVFENYKKEKAENDKLLNEQNEKLQEQVTDLRSQNAKISTQLEFASK
;
A
#
# COMPACT_ATOMS: atom_id res chain seq x y z
N MET A 1 93.71 -122.12 -99.44
CA MET A 1 94.79 -122.73 -98.62
C MET A 1 95.99 -123.13 -99.47
N ALA A 2 95.88 -124.03 -100.46
CA ALA A 2 97.00 -124.43 -101.34
C ALA A 2 97.85 -123.29 -101.95
N ALA A 3 97.26 -122.11 -102.20
CA ALA A 3 97.98 -120.92 -102.64
C ALA A 3 99.04 -120.40 -101.65
N VAL A 4 98.84 -120.56 -100.34
CA VAL A 4 99.76 -120.02 -99.30
C VAL A 4 101.07 -120.79 -99.28
N LEU A 5 101.01 -122.12 -99.38
CA LEU A 5 102.23 -122.95 -99.46
C LEU A 5 102.97 -122.75 -100.80
N GLN A 6 102.24 -122.36 -101.86
CA GLN A 6 102.79 -121.98 -103.17
C GLN A 6 103.36 -120.54 -103.21
N GLN A 7 103.09 -119.71 -102.21
CA GLN A 7 103.74 -118.40 -102.03
C GLN A 7 105.04 -118.49 -101.21
N LEU A 8 105.25 -119.59 -100.48
CA LEU A 8 106.39 -119.79 -99.57
C LEU A 8 107.47 -120.75 -100.09
N LEU A 9 107.15 -121.58 -101.10
CA LEU A 9 108.06 -122.58 -101.68
C LEU A 9 107.96 -122.57 -103.20
N GLU A 10 109.08 -122.73 -103.89
CA GLU A 10 109.08 -122.85 -105.34
C GLU A 10 108.37 -124.13 -105.80
N ARG A 11 107.80 -124.13 -107.01
CA ARG A 11 107.06 -125.27 -107.57
C ARG A 11 107.89 -126.56 -107.62
N ALA A 12 109.21 -126.45 -107.77
CA ALA A 12 110.16 -127.58 -107.77
C ALA A 12 110.51 -128.09 -106.35
N GLU A 13 110.35 -127.27 -105.32
CA GLU A 13 110.55 -127.65 -103.92
C GLU A 13 109.28 -128.29 -103.36
N LEU A 14 108.12 -127.67 -103.64
CA LEU A 14 106.81 -128.19 -103.27
C LEU A 14 106.62 -129.62 -103.81
N ALA A 15 107.04 -129.89 -105.05
CA ALA A 15 106.96 -131.21 -105.69
C ALA A 15 107.81 -132.31 -105.00
N LYS A 16 108.81 -131.94 -104.19
CA LYS A 16 109.63 -132.90 -103.41
C LYS A 16 109.01 -133.28 -102.07
N LEU A 17 108.06 -132.47 -101.55
CA LEU A 17 107.37 -132.75 -100.30
C LEU A 17 106.27 -133.81 -100.50
N PRO A 18 106.21 -134.88 -99.70
CA PRO A 18 105.11 -135.85 -99.77
C PRO A 18 103.75 -135.17 -99.54
N ARG A 19 102.70 -135.60 -100.25
CA ARG A 19 101.34 -135.03 -100.11
C ARG A 19 100.82 -135.00 -98.67
N ALA A 20 101.20 -135.96 -97.84
CA ALA A 20 100.84 -135.99 -96.41
C ALA A 20 101.55 -134.91 -95.57
N VAL A 21 102.71 -134.42 -96.03
CA VAL A 21 103.42 -133.28 -95.42
C VAL A 21 102.86 -131.97 -95.96
N GLN A 22 102.64 -131.86 -97.28
CA GLN A 22 101.95 -130.72 -97.90
C GLN A 22 100.60 -130.46 -97.22
N GLY A 23 99.74 -131.48 -97.11
CA GLY A 23 98.42 -131.37 -96.47
C GLY A 23 98.46 -131.08 -94.96
N LYS A 24 99.56 -131.39 -94.27
CA LYS A 24 99.76 -130.96 -92.86
C LYS A 24 100.18 -129.49 -92.78
N LEU A 25 101.06 -129.04 -93.68
CA LEU A 25 101.51 -127.64 -93.75
C LEU A 25 100.38 -126.71 -94.23
N GLU A 26 99.64 -127.08 -95.27
CA GLU A 26 98.45 -126.33 -95.73
C GLU A 26 97.37 -126.24 -94.65
N ARG A 27 97.19 -127.30 -93.86
CA ARG A 27 96.26 -127.31 -92.72
C ARG A 27 96.75 -126.39 -91.61
N PHE A 28 98.01 -126.52 -91.17
CA PHE A 28 98.59 -125.66 -90.13
C PHE A 28 98.58 -124.17 -90.51
N LEU A 29 98.94 -123.83 -91.76
CA LEU A 29 98.85 -122.47 -92.28
C LEU A 29 97.39 -121.99 -92.41
N GLY A 30 96.46 -122.89 -92.73
CA GLY A 30 95.02 -122.60 -92.74
C GLY A 30 94.45 -122.35 -91.34
N ASP A 31 94.85 -123.16 -90.37
CA ASP A 31 94.47 -123.03 -88.95
C ASP A 31 95.06 -121.73 -88.36
N GLN A 32 96.33 -121.41 -88.63
CA GLN A 32 96.95 -120.15 -88.23
C GLN A 32 96.30 -118.93 -88.91
N GLN A 33 95.98 -119.00 -90.21
CA GLN A 33 95.26 -117.90 -90.88
C GLN A 33 93.86 -117.70 -90.28
N GLY A 34 93.16 -118.80 -89.98
CA GLY A 34 91.86 -118.78 -89.29
C GLY A 34 91.96 -118.20 -87.87
N GLU A 35 93.05 -118.48 -87.14
CA GLU A 35 93.31 -117.87 -85.84
C GLU A 35 93.63 -116.37 -85.96
N ILE A 36 94.44 -115.95 -86.94
CA ILE A 36 94.76 -114.54 -87.21
C ILE A 36 93.49 -113.75 -87.55
N ASP A 37 92.67 -114.25 -88.46
CA ASP A 37 91.42 -113.57 -88.84
C ASP A 37 90.36 -113.65 -87.74
N GLY A 38 90.35 -114.73 -86.94
CA GLY A 38 89.56 -114.83 -85.71
C GLY A 38 90.03 -113.87 -84.60
N LEU A 39 91.32 -113.59 -84.48
CA LEU A 39 91.88 -112.57 -83.57
C LEU A 39 91.51 -111.16 -84.06
N ARG A 40 91.65 -110.87 -85.36
CA ARG A 40 91.21 -109.60 -85.97
C ARG A 40 89.71 -109.36 -85.76
N ALA A 41 88.87 -110.37 -86.03
CA ALA A 41 87.43 -110.27 -85.84
C ALA A 41 87.03 -110.09 -84.37
N ARG A 42 87.76 -110.71 -83.42
CA ARG A 42 87.58 -110.47 -81.98
C ARG A 42 88.04 -109.06 -81.57
N HIS A 43 89.15 -108.57 -82.11
CA HIS A 43 89.68 -107.24 -81.81
C HIS A 43 88.76 -106.13 -82.33
N GLU A 44 88.30 -106.20 -83.58
CA GLU A 44 87.39 -105.18 -84.13
C GLU A 44 86.01 -105.21 -83.46
N ARG A 45 85.50 -106.39 -83.06
CA ARG A 45 84.30 -106.46 -82.19
C ARG A 45 84.53 -105.76 -80.86
N PHE A 46 85.58 -106.14 -80.13
CA PHE A 46 85.92 -105.53 -78.85
C PHE A 46 86.15 -104.02 -78.95
N LYS A 47 86.76 -103.54 -80.05
CA LYS A 47 86.94 -102.12 -80.34
C LYS A 47 85.61 -101.42 -80.56
N VAL A 48 84.72 -101.93 -81.41
CA VAL A 48 83.37 -101.37 -81.61
C VAL A 48 82.54 -101.42 -80.33
N ASP A 49 82.59 -102.52 -79.57
CA ASP A 49 81.92 -102.65 -78.27
C ASP A 49 82.45 -101.61 -77.26
N SER A 50 83.76 -101.32 -77.28
CA SER A 50 84.40 -100.31 -76.42
C SER A 50 84.10 -98.87 -76.87
N GLU A 51 84.04 -98.61 -78.18
CA GLU A 51 83.67 -97.31 -78.75
C GLU A 51 82.19 -97.00 -78.47
N GLN A 52 81.31 -97.98 -78.64
CA GLN A 52 79.89 -97.94 -78.26
C GLN A 52 79.72 -97.64 -76.76
N GLN A 53 80.42 -98.37 -75.89
CA GLN A 53 80.37 -98.14 -74.44
C GLN A 53 80.90 -96.76 -74.05
N TYR A 54 81.99 -96.29 -74.66
CA TYR A 54 82.52 -94.95 -74.42
C TYR A 54 81.51 -93.88 -74.80
N PHE A 55 80.94 -93.96 -76.00
CA PHE A 55 79.92 -93.02 -76.49
C PHE A 55 78.66 -93.01 -75.61
N GLU A 56 78.21 -94.18 -75.12
CA GLU A 56 77.08 -94.24 -74.18
C GLU A 56 77.40 -93.60 -72.81
N VAL A 57 78.62 -93.77 -72.30
CA VAL A 57 79.06 -93.13 -71.05
C VAL A 57 79.20 -91.61 -71.24
N GLU A 58 79.81 -91.17 -72.34
CA GLU A 58 79.98 -89.76 -72.70
C GLU A 58 78.62 -89.06 -72.87
N LYS A 59 77.67 -89.71 -73.57
CA LYS A 59 76.29 -89.22 -73.70
C LYS A 59 75.58 -89.10 -72.35
N ARG A 60 75.72 -90.11 -71.46
CA ARG A 60 75.15 -90.06 -70.10
C ARG A 60 75.81 -88.97 -69.25
N LEU A 61 77.11 -88.72 -69.41
CA LEU A 61 77.85 -87.65 -68.75
C LEU A 61 77.36 -86.28 -69.21
N ALA A 62 77.25 -86.04 -70.52
CA ALA A 62 76.71 -84.80 -71.08
C ALA A 62 75.28 -84.53 -70.59
N GLN A 63 74.40 -85.54 -70.63
CA GLN A 63 73.03 -85.47 -70.09
C GLN A 63 72.97 -85.30 -68.56
N SER A 64 74.05 -85.58 -67.82
CA SER A 64 74.15 -85.30 -66.39
C SER A 64 74.70 -83.89 -66.11
N GLN A 65 75.59 -83.38 -66.97
CA GLN A 65 76.12 -82.01 -66.89
C GLN A 65 75.04 -80.99 -67.26
N GLU A 66 74.27 -81.24 -68.31
CA GLU A 66 73.12 -80.41 -68.72
C GLU A 66 72.08 -80.28 -67.60
N ARG A 67 71.67 -81.41 -67.01
CA ARG A 67 70.75 -81.41 -65.86
C ARG A 67 71.33 -80.67 -64.65
N LEU A 68 72.59 -80.91 -64.30
CA LEU A 68 73.26 -80.21 -63.19
C LEU A 68 73.32 -78.68 -63.41
N VAL A 69 73.53 -78.23 -64.65
CA VAL A 69 73.51 -76.80 -64.99
C VAL A 69 72.09 -76.24 -64.83
N ASN A 70 71.06 -76.92 -65.33
CA ASN A 70 69.67 -76.49 -65.23
C ASN A 70 69.20 -76.45 -63.76
N GLU A 71 69.41 -77.53 -63.00
CA GLU A 71 69.12 -77.60 -61.55
C GLU A 71 69.89 -76.52 -60.76
N THR A 72 71.11 -76.17 -61.18
CA THR A 72 71.89 -75.09 -60.58
C THR A 72 71.30 -73.71 -60.90
N GLN A 73 70.80 -73.49 -62.11
CA GLN A 73 70.12 -72.24 -62.49
C GLN A 73 68.78 -72.09 -61.76
N GLU A 74 67.97 -73.15 -61.67
CA GLU A 74 66.74 -73.18 -60.87
C GLU A 74 67.03 -72.92 -59.38
N CYS A 75 68.09 -73.50 -58.83
CA CYS A 75 68.55 -73.19 -57.47
C CYS A 75 69.03 -71.75 -57.30
N GLN A 76 69.48 -71.07 -58.37
CA GLN A 76 69.87 -69.65 -58.30
C GLN A 76 68.64 -68.74 -58.35
N THR A 77 67.70 -68.96 -59.29
CA THR A 77 66.46 -68.17 -59.38
C THR A 77 65.62 -68.29 -58.11
N LEU A 78 65.41 -69.50 -57.59
CA LEU A 78 64.70 -69.72 -56.32
C LEU A 78 65.39 -69.04 -55.13
N ARG A 79 66.73 -68.96 -55.10
CA ARG A 79 67.47 -68.20 -54.07
C ARG A 79 67.29 -66.70 -54.19
N GLU A 80 67.14 -66.17 -55.40
CA GLU A 80 66.82 -64.76 -55.60
C GLU A 80 65.36 -64.43 -55.24
N GLU A 81 64.42 -65.30 -55.57
CA GLU A 81 63.01 -65.18 -55.19
C GLU A 81 62.84 -65.23 -53.67
N LEU A 82 63.50 -66.17 -52.98
CA LEU A 82 63.52 -66.23 -51.52
C LEU A 82 64.14 -64.98 -50.89
N LYS A 83 65.18 -64.37 -51.49
CA LYS A 83 65.71 -63.07 -51.03
C LYS A 83 64.70 -61.93 -51.22
N LYS A 84 64.04 -61.86 -52.40
CA LYS A 84 63.01 -60.85 -52.70
C LYS A 84 61.83 -60.96 -51.73
N LEU A 85 61.35 -62.19 -51.46
CA LEU A 85 60.30 -62.47 -50.48
C LEU A 85 60.72 -62.16 -49.04
N HIS A 86 61.98 -62.43 -48.66
CA HIS A 86 62.48 -62.10 -47.34
C HIS A 86 62.53 -60.60 -47.07
N GLU A 87 63.01 -59.79 -48.02
CA GLU A 87 63.01 -58.33 -47.86
C GLU A 87 61.59 -57.76 -47.89
N GLN A 88 60.67 -58.32 -48.69
CA GLN A 88 59.25 -57.97 -48.65
C GLN A 88 58.60 -58.27 -47.29
N LEU A 89 58.87 -59.46 -46.72
CA LEU A 89 58.41 -59.82 -45.37
C LEU A 89 58.98 -58.89 -44.30
N LYS A 90 60.27 -58.52 -44.42
CA LYS A 90 60.92 -57.57 -43.52
C LYS A 90 60.24 -56.19 -43.57
N VAL A 91 60.06 -55.61 -44.76
CA VAL A 91 59.36 -54.32 -44.95
C VAL A 91 57.91 -54.38 -44.45
N LEU A 92 57.20 -55.49 -44.64
CA LEU A 92 55.86 -55.69 -44.08
C LEU A 92 55.87 -55.80 -42.53
N SER A 93 56.89 -56.41 -41.93
CA SER A 93 57.04 -56.48 -40.48
C SER A 93 57.39 -55.12 -39.84
N GLU A 94 58.26 -54.34 -40.50
CA GLU A 94 58.59 -52.96 -40.12
C GLU A 94 57.32 -52.08 -40.19
N LYS A 95 56.56 -52.17 -41.28
CA LYS A 95 55.28 -51.45 -41.43
C LYS A 95 54.21 -51.88 -40.41
N ASN A 96 54.16 -53.15 -40.02
CA ASN A 96 53.22 -53.61 -38.99
C ASN A 96 53.57 -53.04 -37.61
N THR A 97 54.85 -53.01 -37.22
CA THR A 97 55.25 -52.42 -35.92
C THR A 97 55.07 -50.89 -35.90
N GLU A 98 55.22 -50.20 -37.04
CA GLU A 98 54.80 -48.80 -37.17
C GLU A 98 53.30 -48.60 -36.98
N LEU A 99 52.46 -49.49 -37.54
CA LEU A 99 50.99 -49.44 -37.40
C LEU A 99 50.53 -49.76 -35.98
N GLU A 100 51.12 -50.76 -35.31
CA GLU A 100 50.88 -51.07 -33.89
C GLU A 100 51.23 -49.86 -33.02
N ALA A 101 52.41 -49.27 -33.19
CA ALA A 101 52.81 -48.06 -32.47
C ALA A 101 51.93 -46.84 -32.81
N ALA A 102 51.32 -46.77 -33.99
CA ALA A 102 50.33 -45.73 -34.33
C ALA A 102 48.98 -45.99 -33.65
N GLN A 103 48.55 -47.25 -33.56
CA GLN A 103 47.35 -47.68 -32.86
C GLN A 103 47.42 -47.38 -31.36
N ASP A 104 48.55 -47.68 -30.71
CA ASP A 104 48.78 -47.38 -29.29
C ASP A 104 48.73 -45.87 -28.99
N ARG A 105 49.36 -45.05 -29.84
CA ARG A 105 49.29 -43.58 -29.75
C ARG A 105 47.86 -43.08 -29.89
N ASN A 106 47.10 -43.60 -30.86
CA ASN A 106 45.70 -43.24 -31.06
C ASN A 106 44.82 -43.66 -29.87
N ALA A 107 45.05 -44.83 -29.28
CA ALA A 107 44.34 -45.29 -28.09
C ALA A 107 44.65 -44.40 -26.86
N ALA A 108 45.90 -43.98 -26.68
CA ALA A 108 46.29 -43.04 -25.63
C ALA A 108 45.60 -41.66 -25.81
N VAL A 109 45.58 -41.12 -27.04
CA VAL A 109 44.90 -39.85 -27.36
C VAL A 109 43.38 -39.97 -27.16
N GLN A 110 42.74 -41.09 -27.54
CA GLN A 110 41.32 -41.33 -27.29
C GLN A 110 41.00 -41.41 -25.79
N SER A 111 41.88 -42.06 -25.00
CA SER A 111 41.74 -42.12 -23.54
C SER A 111 41.84 -40.74 -22.89
N GLN A 112 42.85 -39.93 -23.29
CA GLN A 112 42.99 -38.56 -22.83
C GLN A 112 41.76 -37.69 -23.20
N LEU A 113 41.32 -37.72 -24.46
CA LEU A 113 40.16 -36.96 -24.92
C LEU A 113 38.86 -37.36 -24.21
N THR A 114 38.70 -38.65 -23.89
CA THR A 114 37.57 -39.15 -23.10
C THR A 114 37.60 -38.60 -21.68
N ARG A 115 38.77 -38.57 -21.05
CA ARG A 115 38.97 -37.99 -19.72
C ARG A 115 38.73 -36.48 -19.68
N GLU A 116 39.29 -35.73 -20.62
CA GLU A 116 39.09 -34.28 -20.74
C GLU A 116 37.60 -33.96 -20.95
N LYS A 117 36.88 -34.79 -21.73
CA LYS A 117 35.43 -34.70 -21.86
C LYS A 117 34.70 -34.96 -20.54
N GLU A 118 35.07 -35.99 -19.77
CA GLU A 118 34.44 -36.30 -18.47
C GLU A 118 34.66 -35.18 -17.44
N GLU A 119 35.86 -34.58 -17.44
CA GLU A 119 36.22 -33.43 -16.60
C GLU A 119 35.41 -32.17 -17.00
N LEU A 120 35.33 -31.83 -18.30
CA LEU A 120 34.48 -30.74 -18.81
C LEU A 120 32.98 -30.97 -18.56
N GLU A 121 32.50 -32.21 -18.65
CA GLU A 121 31.12 -32.55 -18.28
C GLU A 121 30.88 -32.37 -16.77
N ALA A 122 31.88 -32.60 -15.90
CA ALA A 122 31.79 -32.36 -14.47
C ALA A 122 31.69 -30.86 -14.16
N GLU A 123 32.59 -30.04 -14.74
CA GLU A 123 32.53 -28.58 -14.64
C GLU A 123 31.19 -28.04 -15.13
N LYS A 124 30.68 -28.53 -16.26
CA LYS A 124 29.35 -28.16 -16.77
C LYS A 124 28.24 -28.47 -15.76
N ARG A 125 28.27 -29.63 -15.10
CA ARG A 125 27.27 -30.02 -14.07
C ARG A 125 27.33 -29.08 -12.86
N ASP A 126 28.51 -28.67 -12.41
CA ASP A 126 28.66 -27.78 -11.26
C ASP A 126 28.39 -26.30 -11.59
N LEU A 127 28.65 -25.86 -12.81
CA LEU A 127 28.21 -24.56 -13.32
C LEU A 127 26.68 -24.49 -13.41
N VAL A 128 26.01 -25.55 -13.90
CA VAL A 128 24.54 -25.63 -13.93
C VAL A 128 23.96 -25.55 -12.51
N ARG A 129 24.43 -26.38 -11.56
CA ARG A 129 24.02 -26.32 -10.13
C ARG A 129 24.22 -24.93 -9.52
N THR A 130 25.33 -24.28 -9.85
CA THR A 130 25.65 -22.92 -9.37
C THR A 130 24.73 -21.86 -9.99
N SER A 131 24.31 -22.05 -11.25
CA SER A 131 23.33 -21.21 -11.92
C SER A 131 21.93 -21.40 -11.35
N GLU A 132 21.48 -22.64 -11.15
CA GLU A 132 20.17 -22.99 -10.57
C GLU A 132 20.01 -22.37 -9.18
N ARG A 133 21.01 -22.50 -8.29
CA ARG A 133 21.02 -21.86 -6.98
C ARG A 133 20.93 -20.33 -7.09
N ARG A 134 21.66 -19.71 -8.04
CA ARG A 134 21.60 -18.25 -8.25
C ARG A 134 20.24 -17.80 -8.79
N SER A 135 19.57 -18.59 -9.63
CA SER A 135 18.20 -18.31 -10.07
C SER A 135 17.23 -18.34 -8.89
N GLN A 136 17.31 -19.36 -8.03
CA GLN A 136 16.50 -19.46 -6.81
C GLN A 136 16.76 -18.28 -5.84
N GLU A 137 18.02 -17.85 -5.70
CA GLU A 137 18.37 -16.65 -4.91
C GLU A 137 17.77 -15.37 -5.51
N VAL A 138 17.72 -15.24 -6.84
CA VAL A 138 17.05 -14.12 -7.53
C VAL A 138 15.53 -14.20 -7.41
N GLU A 139 14.93 -15.39 -7.49
CA GLU A 139 13.50 -15.62 -7.30
C GLU A 139 13.06 -15.20 -5.89
N HIS A 140 13.73 -15.67 -4.83
CA HIS A 140 13.43 -15.26 -3.46
C HIS A 140 13.65 -13.76 -3.21
N LEU A 141 14.69 -13.15 -3.79
CA LEU A 141 14.88 -11.69 -3.71
C LEU A 141 13.75 -10.93 -4.43
N ASN A 142 13.23 -11.44 -5.55
CA ASN A 142 12.06 -10.88 -6.22
C ASN A 142 10.77 -11.06 -5.40
N GLU A 143 10.59 -12.20 -4.73
CA GLU A 143 9.47 -12.39 -3.77
C GLU A 143 9.52 -11.38 -2.64
N ASP A 144 10.68 -11.16 -2.03
CA ASP A 144 10.82 -10.21 -0.91
C ASP A 144 10.72 -8.75 -1.37
N VAL A 145 11.22 -8.40 -2.56
CA VAL A 145 10.96 -7.09 -3.18
C VAL A 145 9.47 -6.90 -3.45
N LYS A 146 8.75 -7.93 -3.92
CA LYS A 146 7.29 -7.88 -4.10
C LYS A 146 6.57 -7.68 -2.76
N ARG A 147 6.89 -8.47 -1.73
CA ARG A 147 6.33 -8.33 -0.37
C ARG A 147 6.61 -6.96 0.26
N LEU A 148 7.77 -6.36 -0.02
CA LEU A 148 8.12 -5.02 0.44
C LEU A 148 7.36 -3.92 -0.31
N ASN A 149 7.16 -4.08 -1.63
CA ASN A 149 6.32 -3.18 -2.42
C ASN A 149 4.85 -3.27 -2.02
N GLU A 150 4.32 -4.46 -1.78
CA GLU A 150 2.96 -4.67 -1.26
C GLU A 150 2.77 -3.92 0.06
N LYS A 151 3.63 -4.15 1.06
CA LYS A 151 3.62 -3.41 2.34
C LYS A 151 3.78 -1.90 2.18
N LEU A 152 4.58 -1.44 1.20
CA LEU A 152 4.73 -0.02 0.90
C LEU A 152 3.44 0.56 0.30
N THR A 153 2.73 -0.18 -0.56
CA THR A 153 1.42 0.24 -1.07
C THR A 153 0.36 0.26 0.03
N GLU A 154 0.28 -0.77 0.87
CA GLU A 154 -0.60 -0.82 2.05
C GLU A 154 -0.38 0.40 2.96
N ALA A 155 0.87 0.64 3.38
CA ALA A 155 1.23 1.78 4.22
C ALA A 155 0.91 3.14 3.58
N ASN A 156 1.06 3.27 2.25
CA ASN A 156 0.64 4.48 1.53
C ASN A 156 -0.89 4.63 1.45
N THR A 157 -1.66 3.54 1.31
CA THR A 157 -3.13 3.62 1.36
C THR A 157 -3.64 3.97 2.77
N GLU A 158 -3.04 3.44 3.83
CA GLU A 158 -3.39 3.82 5.21
C GLU A 158 -2.98 5.27 5.50
N LYS A 159 -1.81 5.72 5.03
CA LYS A 159 -1.42 7.14 5.09
C LYS A 159 -2.46 8.03 4.38
N ALA A 160 -2.95 7.63 3.20
CA ALA A 160 -3.97 8.39 2.47
C ALA A 160 -5.31 8.42 3.23
N LYS A 161 -5.77 7.29 3.79
CA LYS A 161 -6.97 7.22 4.65
C LYS A 161 -6.85 8.09 5.90
N LEU A 162 -5.66 8.13 6.52
CA LEU A 162 -5.38 8.97 7.68
C LEU A 162 -5.30 10.46 7.33
N GLN A 163 -4.79 10.82 6.14
CA GLN A 163 -4.82 12.19 5.65
C GLN A 163 -6.27 12.66 5.41
N LEU A 164 -7.10 11.87 4.72
CA LEU A 164 -8.51 12.21 4.51
C LEU A 164 -9.25 12.43 5.84
N LYS A 165 -9.04 11.55 6.84
CA LYS A 165 -9.58 11.73 8.20
C LYS A 165 -9.05 12.97 8.91
N LEU A 166 -7.79 13.36 8.67
CA LEU A 166 -7.23 14.59 9.23
C LEU A 166 -7.91 15.83 8.61
N ASP A 167 -8.14 15.81 7.30
CA ASP A 167 -8.79 16.91 6.56
C ASP A 167 -10.29 17.02 6.93
N GLU A 168 -10.99 15.90 7.12
CA GLU A 168 -12.34 15.80 7.70
C GLU A 168 -12.39 16.38 9.13
N LEU A 169 -11.43 16.02 9.99
CA LEU A 169 -11.36 16.54 11.36
C LEU A 169 -11.02 18.04 11.40
N GLN A 170 -10.15 18.53 10.51
CA GLN A 170 -9.85 19.97 10.40
C GLN A 170 -11.05 20.78 9.92
N THR A 171 -11.77 20.31 8.91
CA THR A 171 -13.00 20.99 8.43
C THR A 171 -14.12 20.94 9.48
N SER A 172 -14.22 19.85 10.26
CA SER A 172 -15.11 19.75 11.42
C SER A 172 -14.72 20.72 12.54
N ASP A 173 -13.43 20.81 12.91
CA ASP A 173 -12.89 21.76 13.91
C ASP A 173 -13.16 23.22 13.52
N VAL A 174 -12.94 23.59 12.25
CA VAL A 174 -13.28 24.93 11.73
C VAL A 174 -14.78 25.20 11.84
N SER A 175 -15.64 24.23 11.48
CA SER A 175 -17.10 24.33 11.60
C SER A 175 -17.54 24.51 13.07
N MET A 176 -16.94 23.74 13.99
CA MET A 176 -17.18 23.86 15.42
C MET A 176 -16.74 25.23 15.97
N LYS A 177 -15.58 25.75 15.57
CA LYS A 177 -15.09 27.09 15.96
C LYS A 177 -16.00 28.21 15.47
N TYR A 178 -16.55 28.11 14.27
CA TYR A 178 -17.58 29.06 13.81
C TYR A 178 -18.87 28.95 14.63
N ARG A 179 -19.30 27.73 14.99
CA ARG A 179 -20.49 27.49 15.81
C ARG A 179 -20.31 27.99 17.26
N GLU A 180 -19.15 27.74 17.85
CA GLU A 180 -18.74 28.22 19.17
C GLU A 180 -18.71 29.75 19.20
N LYS A 181 -18.02 30.39 18.25
CA LYS A 181 -17.97 31.86 18.16
C LYS A 181 -19.35 32.49 18.00
N ARG A 182 -20.26 31.86 17.24
CA ARG A 182 -21.66 32.30 17.10
C ARG A 182 -22.44 32.16 18.42
N LEU A 183 -22.25 31.06 19.15
CA LEU A 183 -22.90 30.82 20.44
C LEU A 183 -22.37 31.77 21.54
N GLU A 184 -21.08 32.10 21.50
CA GLU A 184 -20.48 33.07 22.44
C GLU A 184 -20.99 34.49 22.15
N GLN A 185 -21.17 34.88 20.88
CA GLN A 185 -21.84 36.14 20.50
C GLN A 185 -23.32 36.18 20.93
N GLU A 186 -24.03 35.05 20.78
CA GLU A 186 -25.44 34.90 21.19
C GLU A 186 -25.58 35.01 22.73
N LYS A 187 -24.67 34.38 23.47
CA LYS A 187 -24.51 34.50 24.93
C LYS A 187 -24.15 35.92 25.37
N GLU A 188 -23.19 36.58 24.72
CA GLU A 188 -22.80 37.96 25.00
C GLU A 188 -23.99 38.93 24.78
N LEU A 189 -24.76 38.74 23.71
CA LEU A 189 -25.99 39.50 23.46
C LEU A 189 -27.03 39.30 24.59
N LEU A 190 -27.28 38.04 24.99
CA LEU A 190 -28.20 37.70 26.08
C LEU A 190 -27.72 38.21 27.45
N GLN A 191 -26.41 38.25 27.68
CA GLN A 191 -25.79 38.78 28.89
C GLN A 191 -25.85 40.31 28.94
N ASN A 192 -25.70 40.99 27.79
CA ASN A 192 -25.93 42.42 27.64
C ASN A 192 -27.42 42.80 27.78
N GLN A 193 -28.35 41.98 27.27
CA GLN A 193 -29.78 42.14 27.54
C GLN A 193 -30.10 41.94 29.03
N ASN A 194 -29.52 40.94 29.70
CA ASN A 194 -29.73 40.72 31.12
C ASN A 194 -29.18 41.87 31.98
N THR A 195 -27.99 42.38 31.68
CA THR A 195 -27.43 43.53 32.42
C THR A 195 -28.24 44.81 32.19
N TRP A 196 -28.72 45.06 30.96
CA TRP A 196 -29.63 46.16 30.68
C TRP A 196 -30.98 46.01 31.42
N LEU A 197 -31.62 44.84 31.35
CA LEU A 197 -32.89 44.58 32.05
C LEU A 197 -32.75 44.70 33.58
N ASN A 198 -31.64 44.23 34.16
CA ASN A 198 -31.38 44.42 35.60
C ASN A 198 -31.08 45.88 35.96
N ALA A 199 -30.43 46.64 35.08
CA ALA A 199 -30.20 48.08 35.27
C ALA A 199 -31.51 48.87 35.20
N GLU A 200 -32.38 48.59 34.23
CA GLU A 200 -33.70 49.21 34.09
C GLU A 200 -34.63 48.82 35.24
N LEU A 201 -34.67 47.53 35.62
CA LEU A 201 -35.42 47.05 36.79
C LEU A 201 -34.95 47.76 38.08
N LYS A 202 -33.63 47.92 38.25
CA LYS A 202 -33.08 48.68 39.37
C LYS A 202 -33.47 50.15 39.30
N ALA A 203 -33.32 50.82 38.15
CA ALA A 203 -33.72 52.21 37.98
C ALA A 203 -35.20 52.43 38.31
N LYS A 204 -36.10 51.55 37.85
CA LYS A 204 -37.53 51.60 38.20
C LYS A 204 -37.80 51.28 39.67
N THR A 205 -37.00 50.42 40.30
CA THR A 205 -37.07 50.17 41.75
C THR A 205 -36.62 51.41 42.54
N ASP A 206 -35.54 52.07 42.14
CA ASP A 206 -35.03 53.28 42.77
C ASP A 206 -35.98 54.48 42.54
N GLU A 207 -36.61 54.62 41.36
CA GLU A 207 -37.69 55.57 41.07
C GLU A 207 -38.93 55.34 41.95
N LEU A 208 -39.36 54.08 42.10
CA LEU A 208 -40.49 53.73 42.98
C LEU A 208 -40.16 53.99 44.45
N LEU A 209 -38.93 53.70 44.90
CA LEU A 209 -38.46 54.02 46.25
C LEU A 209 -38.34 55.53 46.50
N HIS A 210 -37.92 56.31 45.50
CA HIS A 210 -37.91 57.77 45.56
C HIS A 210 -39.35 58.31 45.66
N THR A 211 -40.24 57.87 44.77
CA THR A 211 -41.65 58.25 44.78
C THR A 211 -42.35 57.88 46.10
N ALA A 212 -42.03 56.71 46.66
CA ALA A 212 -42.56 56.26 47.96
C ALA A 212 -42.00 57.08 49.14
N ARG A 213 -40.73 57.49 49.10
CA ARG A 213 -40.16 58.42 50.09
C ARG A 213 -40.80 59.80 49.99
N ASP A 214 -40.93 60.34 48.79
CA ASP A 214 -41.48 61.68 48.55
C ASP A 214 -42.95 61.74 48.97
N LYS A 215 -43.76 60.74 48.60
CA LYS A 215 -45.14 60.60 49.09
C LYS A 215 -45.20 60.33 50.59
N GLY A 216 -44.23 59.63 51.17
CA GLY A 216 -44.09 59.47 52.61
C GLY A 216 -43.80 60.80 53.34
N ASN A 217 -42.94 61.64 52.76
CA ASN A 217 -42.61 62.98 53.26
C ASN A 217 -43.82 63.92 53.14
N GLU A 218 -44.49 63.94 51.99
CA GLU A 218 -45.73 64.71 51.77
C GLU A 218 -46.84 64.28 52.75
N ILE A 219 -46.99 62.98 53.02
CA ILE A 219 -47.91 62.48 54.06
C ILE A 219 -47.48 62.93 55.47
N LEU A 220 -46.18 62.97 55.77
CA LEU A 220 -45.66 63.48 57.05
C LEU A 220 -45.90 64.99 57.19
N GLU A 221 -45.61 65.79 56.16
CA GLU A 221 -45.86 67.24 56.14
C GLU A 221 -47.35 67.54 56.27
N LEU A 222 -48.22 66.86 55.51
CA LEU A 222 -49.67 66.98 55.64
C LEU A 222 -50.15 66.57 57.04
N LYS A 223 -49.58 65.52 57.64
CA LYS A 223 -49.91 65.07 58.99
C LYS A 223 -49.46 66.06 60.06
N CYS A 224 -48.27 66.65 59.93
CA CYS A 224 -47.80 67.72 60.80
C CYS A 224 -48.66 68.98 60.64
N SER A 225 -49.01 69.38 59.41
CA SER A 225 -49.92 70.51 59.17
C SER A 225 -51.33 70.24 59.72
N LEU A 226 -51.82 69.00 59.65
CA LEU A 226 -53.11 68.60 60.21
C LEU A 226 -53.10 68.66 61.74
N GLU A 227 -52.04 68.13 62.38
CA GLU A 227 -51.91 68.17 63.84
C GLU A 227 -51.71 69.62 64.33
N ASN A 228 -50.93 70.45 63.63
CA ASN A 228 -50.81 71.89 63.93
C ASN A 228 -52.18 72.60 63.82
N LYS A 229 -52.95 72.35 62.75
CA LYS A 229 -54.30 72.94 62.58
C LYS A 229 -55.31 72.42 63.61
N LYS A 230 -55.13 71.19 64.10
CA LYS A 230 -55.90 70.60 65.19
C LYS A 230 -55.52 71.21 66.55
N GLU A 231 -54.26 71.56 66.77
CA GLU A 231 -53.83 72.29 67.97
C GLU A 231 -54.32 73.75 67.96
N GLU A 232 -54.19 74.45 66.82
CA GLU A 232 -54.82 75.78 66.63
C GLU A 232 -56.33 75.74 66.91
N ALA A 233 -57.03 74.69 66.45
CA ALA A 233 -58.47 74.54 66.68
C ALA A 233 -58.81 74.26 68.15
N LYS A 234 -58.02 73.43 68.85
CA LYS A 234 -58.16 73.25 70.32
C LYS A 234 -57.93 74.57 71.06
N GLU A 235 -56.90 75.33 70.69
CA GLU A 235 -56.51 76.57 71.37
C GLU A 235 -57.55 77.68 71.14
N GLN A 236 -58.11 77.77 69.92
CA GLN A 236 -59.28 78.59 69.64
C GLN A 236 -60.52 78.15 70.43
N GLN A 237 -60.78 76.85 70.54
CA GLN A 237 -61.90 76.35 71.33
C GLN A 237 -61.72 76.62 72.83
N ALA A 238 -60.52 76.43 73.39
CA ALA A 238 -60.20 76.78 74.77
C ALA A 238 -60.40 78.29 75.03
N SER A 239 -60.01 79.16 74.08
CA SER A 239 -60.28 80.60 74.17
C SER A 239 -61.78 80.94 74.06
N MET A 240 -62.58 80.15 73.36
CA MET A 240 -64.04 80.31 73.35
C MET A 240 -64.68 79.80 74.65
N GLU A 241 -64.24 78.66 75.17
CA GLU A 241 -64.70 78.12 76.46
C GLU A 241 -64.35 79.05 77.63
N GLU A 242 -63.17 79.68 77.61
CA GLU A 242 -62.79 80.74 78.56
C GLU A 242 -63.70 81.98 78.44
N ARG A 243 -64.08 82.40 77.22
CA ARG A 243 -65.03 83.51 77.03
C ARG A 243 -66.41 83.16 77.55
N PHE A 244 -66.95 81.98 77.20
CA PHE A 244 -68.23 81.51 77.71
C PHE A 244 -68.22 81.37 79.24
N HIS A 245 -67.11 80.94 79.84
CA HIS A 245 -66.95 80.91 81.30
C HIS A 245 -66.97 82.32 81.92
N ASN A 246 -66.33 83.30 81.28
CA ASN A 246 -66.36 84.69 81.72
C ASN A 246 -67.75 85.34 81.56
N GLU A 247 -68.44 85.08 80.45
CA GLU A 247 -69.82 85.51 80.21
C GLU A 247 -70.79 84.88 81.22
N LEU A 248 -70.66 83.58 81.50
CA LEU A 248 -71.46 82.88 82.52
C LEU A 248 -71.24 83.47 83.91
N ASN A 249 -69.98 83.78 84.27
CA ASN A 249 -69.66 84.48 85.52
C ASN A 249 -70.24 85.91 85.58
N ALA A 250 -70.33 86.60 84.45
CA ALA A 250 -71.01 87.90 84.36
C ALA A 250 -72.53 87.74 84.57
N HIS A 251 -73.16 86.75 83.95
CA HIS A 251 -74.59 86.43 84.15
C HIS A 251 -74.91 86.02 85.59
N ILE A 252 -74.05 85.25 86.26
CA ILE A 252 -74.19 84.90 87.68
C ILE A 252 -74.16 86.16 88.56
N LYS A 253 -73.23 87.08 88.32
CA LYS A 253 -73.16 88.37 89.03
C LYS A 253 -74.42 89.22 88.78
N LEU A 254 -74.92 89.26 87.55
CA LEU A 254 -76.16 89.97 87.20
C LEU A 254 -77.37 89.38 87.93
N SER A 255 -77.50 88.05 87.94
CA SER A 255 -78.58 87.33 88.62
C SER A 255 -78.60 87.59 90.14
N ASN A 256 -77.43 87.64 90.78
CA ASN A 256 -77.31 87.95 92.20
C ASN A 256 -77.70 89.41 92.52
N LEU A 257 -77.38 90.37 91.64
CA LEU A 257 -77.82 91.76 91.77
C LEU A 257 -79.34 91.90 91.62
N TYR A 258 -79.95 91.23 90.63
CA TYR A 258 -81.41 91.22 90.48
C TYR A 258 -82.12 90.58 91.67
N LYS A 259 -81.54 89.53 92.27
CA LYS A 259 -82.11 88.92 93.48
C LYS A 259 -82.06 89.86 94.68
N SER A 260 -80.90 90.45 94.97
CA SER A 260 -80.76 91.39 96.10
C SER A 260 -81.69 92.61 95.97
N ALA A 261 -81.93 93.09 94.73
CA ALA A 261 -82.85 94.18 94.47
C ALA A 261 -84.34 93.80 94.61
N ALA A 262 -84.69 92.52 94.48
CA ALA A 262 -86.03 92.02 94.77
C ALA A 262 -86.27 91.91 96.29
N ASP A 263 -85.31 91.35 97.02
CA ASP A 263 -85.36 91.18 98.48
C ASP A 263 -85.54 92.56 99.19
N ASP A 264 -84.80 93.60 98.73
CA ASP A 264 -84.92 94.99 99.20
C ASP A 264 -86.29 95.66 98.87
N SER A 265 -86.99 95.16 97.85
CA SER A 265 -88.32 95.66 97.46
C SER A 265 -89.43 95.01 98.29
N GLU A 266 -89.27 93.74 98.67
CA GLU A 266 -90.23 93.01 99.49
C GLU A 266 -90.28 93.58 100.92
N ALA A 267 -89.11 93.91 101.49
CA ALA A 267 -89.01 94.56 102.80
C ALA A 267 -89.86 95.84 102.91
N LYS A 268 -89.76 96.73 101.90
CA LYS A 268 -90.50 98.00 101.85
C LYS A 268 -92.01 97.82 101.66
N SER A 269 -92.44 96.74 101.00
CA SER A 269 -93.87 96.41 100.88
C SER A 269 -94.49 96.04 102.22
N ASN A 270 -93.73 95.38 103.09
CA ASN A 270 -94.22 94.93 104.40
C ASN A 270 -94.36 96.10 105.40
N GLU A 271 -93.42 97.04 105.42
CA GLU A 271 -93.53 98.26 106.24
C GLU A 271 -94.72 99.14 105.82
N LEU A 272 -94.94 99.32 104.50
CA LEU A 272 -96.08 100.08 103.98
C LEU A 272 -97.44 99.42 104.28
N THR A 273 -97.49 98.09 104.42
CA THR A 273 -98.73 97.38 104.72
C THR A 273 -99.18 97.63 106.16
N GLY A 274 -98.27 97.56 107.15
CA GLY A 274 -98.60 97.82 108.55
C GLY A 274 -99.15 99.24 108.80
N ALA A 275 -98.61 100.24 108.13
CA ALA A 275 -99.05 101.64 108.24
C ALA A 275 -100.49 101.87 107.72
N VAL A 276 -101.02 100.98 106.87
CA VAL A 276 -102.36 101.11 106.27
C VAL A 276 -103.45 100.51 107.17
N GLU A 277 -103.12 99.55 108.06
CA GLU A 277 -104.09 98.91 108.94
C GLU A 277 -104.47 99.80 110.16
N GLU A 278 -103.53 100.53 110.76
CA GLU A 278 -103.85 101.48 111.84
C GLU A 278 -104.72 102.65 111.37
N LEU A 279 -104.48 103.16 110.16
CA LEU A 279 -105.28 104.24 109.56
C LEU A 279 -106.73 103.82 109.27
N HIS A 280 -106.99 102.54 108.97
CA HIS A 280 -108.35 102.04 108.74
C HIS A 280 -109.18 101.92 110.02
N LYS A 281 -108.56 101.80 111.19
CA LYS A 281 -109.28 101.66 112.47
C LYS A 281 -109.87 103.00 112.93
N LEU A 282 -109.05 104.06 112.93
CA LEU A 282 -109.46 105.40 113.37
C LEU A 282 -110.54 106.03 112.47
N LEU A 283 -110.65 105.59 111.21
CA LEU A 283 -111.62 106.11 110.25
C LEU A 283 -113.05 105.58 110.44
N LYS A 284 -113.25 104.54 111.27
CA LYS A 284 -114.58 103.96 111.54
C LYS A 284 -115.27 104.55 112.78
N GLU A 285 -114.51 104.93 113.80
CA GLU A 285 -115.06 105.42 115.09
C GLU A 285 -115.47 106.91 115.03
N ALA A 286 -114.97 107.68 114.05
CA ALA A 286 -115.31 109.10 113.86
C ALA A 286 -116.58 109.36 113.03
N GLY A 287 -117.17 108.33 112.40
CA GLY A 287 -118.24 108.51 111.39
C GLY A 287 -119.64 108.77 111.96
N GLU A 288 -119.97 108.24 113.14
CA GLU A 288 -121.34 108.26 113.68
C GLU A 288 -121.54 109.33 114.78
N ALA A 289 -120.45 109.83 115.38
CA ALA A 289 -120.51 110.71 116.55
C ALA A 289 -120.71 112.21 116.25
N ASN A 290 -120.61 112.66 114.99
CA ASN A 290 -120.71 114.09 114.65
C ASN A 290 -121.75 114.43 113.56
N LYS A 291 -122.95 113.85 113.69
CA LYS A 291 -124.18 114.42 113.11
C LYS A 291 -125.28 114.74 114.15
N ALA A 292 -124.95 114.60 115.44
CA ALA A 292 -125.81 114.97 116.55
C ALA A 292 -125.53 116.39 117.09
N ALA A 293 -124.28 116.88 116.96
CA ALA A 293 -123.78 118.06 117.66
C ALA A 293 -123.28 119.22 116.76
N GLN A 294 -123.96 119.44 115.61
CA GLN A 294 -124.27 120.82 115.23
C GLN A 294 -125.56 121.24 115.94
N GLU A 295 -125.53 121.19 117.27
CA GLU A 295 -126.61 121.64 118.15
C GLU A 295 -126.75 123.16 118.10
N HIS A 296 -128.00 123.63 118.01
CA HIS A 296 -128.51 124.82 118.70
C HIS A 296 -127.66 126.11 118.67
N LEU A 297 -126.98 126.39 117.56
CA LEU A 297 -126.48 127.74 117.27
C LEU A 297 -127.57 128.51 116.51
N ALA A 298 -128.31 129.32 117.26
CA ALA A 298 -129.52 130.04 116.83
C ALA A 298 -130.76 129.17 116.55
N GLU A 299 -131.11 128.31 117.51
CA GLU A 299 -132.54 128.12 117.81
C GLU A 299 -133.11 129.51 118.13
N VAL A 300 -134.04 129.99 117.30
CA VAL A 300 -134.65 131.33 117.37
C VAL A 300 -133.65 132.48 117.17
N GLU A 301 -133.10 132.62 115.95
CA GLU A 301 -133.11 133.95 115.29
C GLU A 301 -134.42 134.15 114.51
N GLU A 302 -135.55 133.94 115.20
CA GLU A 302 -136.81 134.49 114.76
C GLU A 302 -136.71 136.02 114.87
N SER A 303 -136.58 136.68 113.72
CA SER A 303 -136.44 138.14 113.54
C SER A 303 -135.06 138.81 113.75
N LYS A 304 -134.06 138.38 112.97
CA LYS A 304 -133.21 139.27 112.13
C LYS A 304 -133.00 140.73 112.62
N ALA A 305 -132.28 140.92 113.73
CA ALA A 305 -131.65 142.16 114.21
C ALA A 305 -130.89 141.81 115.52
N VAL A 306 -129.57 142.02 115.69
CA VAL A 306 -128.68 143.15 115.31
C VAL A 306 -127.27 142.62 114.95
N MET A 307 -126.33 143.46 114.51
CA MET A 307 -125.20 143.12 113.63
C MET A 307 -123.78 143.38 114.19
N GLU A 308 -122.78 142.68 113.60
CA GLU A 308 -121.42 143.16 113.21
C GLU A 308 -120.12 142.81 114.03
N LYS A 309 -119.05 142.48 113.24
CA LYS A 309 -117.62 142.95 113.31
C LYS A 309 -116.41 142.09 113.83
N GLU A 310 -115.47 141.83 112.91
CA GLU A 310 -113.96 141.87 112.97
C GLU A 310 -113.01 140.88 113.73
N LEU A 311 -112.27 140.09 112.91
CA LEU A 311 -110.79 139.94 112.79
C LEU A 311 -109.84 139.29 113.86
N ARG A 312 -108.76 138.67 113.31
CA ARG A 312 -107.42 138.22 113.84
C ARG A 312 -107.26 136.69 114.00
N GLY A 313 -106.13 136.01 113.70
CA GLY A 313 -104.93 136.37 112.91
C GLY A 313 -103.58 136.33 113.67
N LYS A 314 -102.72 135.29 113.46
CA LYS A 314 -101.25 135.17 113.77
C LYS A 314 -100.70 133.79 113.29
N ILE A 315 -99.54 133.66 112.61
CA ILE A 315 -98.12 133.47 113.09
C ILE A 315 -97.88 132.06 113.71
N SER A 316 -96.81 131.27 113.44
CA SER A 316 -95.46 131.53 112.87
C SER A 316 -94.78 130.30 112.21
N LYS A 317 -93.77 130.56 111.34
CA LYS A 317 -92.49 129.83 111.09
C LYS A 317 -92.40 128.29 111.15
N LEU A 318 -91.72 127.74 110.13
CA LEU A 318 -90.72 126.66 110.27
C LEU A 318 -89.40 127.13 109.64
N GLU A 319 -88.28 126.65 110.15
CA GLU A 319 -86.93 126.93 109.62
C GLU A 319 -86.54 125.86 108.59
N LYS A 320 -85.81 126.28 107.55
CA LYS A 320 -85.47 125.45 106.38
C LYS A 320 -84.10 125.88 105.84
N GLU A 321 -83.30 124.88 105.44
CA GLU A 321 -82.05 124.90 104.63
C GLU A 321 -80.84 124.28 105.36
N LEU A 322 -79.83 123.67 104.70
CA LEU A 322 -79.79 122.70 103.58
C LEU A 322 -78.32 122.18 103.41
N GLU A 323 -78.07 121.24 102.48
CA GLU A 323 -76.77 120.86 101.86
C GLU A 323 -75.61 120.29 102.76
N ASN A 324 -74.75 119.30 102.40
CA ASN A 324 -74.06 118.78 101.17
C ASN A 324 -72.67 119.41 100.87
N ALA A 325 -71.68 118.80 100.18
CA ALA A 325 -71.36 117.39 99.81
C ALA A 325 -69.93 117.22 99.16
N ASN A 326 -69.51 115.95 98.92
CA ASN A 326 -68.71 115.38 97.78
C ASN A 326 -67.13 115.37 97.61
N ASP A 327 -66.69 114.25 96.97
CA ASP A 327 -65.56 113.95 96.01
C ASP A 327 -64.03 113.81 96.32
N LEU A 328 -63.34 112.81 95.68
CA LEU A 328 -61.86 112.65 95.47
C LEU A 328 -61.45 111.44 94.52
N LEU A 329 -60.16 111.26 94.09
CA LEU A 329 -59.72 110.37 92.95
C LEU A 329 -58.28 109.68 92.94
N SER A 330 -58.20 108.38 92.54
CA SER A 330 -57.21 107.58 91.68
C SER A 330 -55.64 107.47 91.83
N ALA A 331 -55.00 106.30 91.43
CA ALA A 331 -53.79 106.09 90.50
C ALA A 331 -52.82 104.85 90.70
N THR A 332 -51.89 104.53 89.72
CA THR A 332 -50.53 103.80 89.80
C THR A 332 -50.45 102.21 89.57
N LYS A 333 -49.44 101.42 89.00
CA LYS A 333 -48.11 101.50 88.25
C LYS A 333 -47.76 100.31 87.21
N ARG A 334 -46.52 99.70 87.10
CA ARG A 334 -45.95 98.82 85.98
C ARG A 334 -44.67 97.92 86.28
N LYS A 335 -44.23 97.03 85.32
CA LYS A 335 -42.92 96.27 85.03
C LYS A 335 -42.66 94.84 85.63
N GLY A 336 -41.77 93.92 85.13
CA GLY A 336 -41.13 93.65 83.79
C GLY A 336 -39.58 93.32 83.69
N ALA A 337 -39.11 92.13 83.17
CA ALA A 337 -37.67 91.73 82.87
C ALA A 337 -37.45 90.45 81.95
N ILE A 338 -36.22 90.12 81.46
CA ILE A 338 -35.84 89.06 80.43
C ILE A 338 -34.46 88.32 80.71
N LEU A 339 -34.13 87.23 79.96
CA LEU A 339 -33.04 86.18 80.10
C LEU A 339 -31.75 86.34 79.21
N SER A 340 -30.89 85.30 79.15
CA SER A 340 -29.60 85.16 78.40
C SER A 340 -29.40 83.76 77.74
N GLU A 341 -28.34 83.56 76.92
CA GLU A 341 -28.09 82.38 76.06
C GLU A 341 -26.58 82.00 75.91
N GLU A 342 -26.32 80.80 75.34
CA GLU A 342 -25.12 80.33 74.57
C GLU A 342 -24.09 79.36 75.23
N GLU A 343 -23.92 78.17 74.60
CA GLU A 343 -22.88 77.16 74.88
C GLU A 343 -22.55 76.31 73.61
N LEU A 344 -21.29 75.86 73.49
CA LEU A 344 -20.79 74.67 72.74
C LEU A 344 -21.05 74.45 71.21
N ALA A 345 -19.95 74.45 70.41
CA ALA A 345 -19.34 73.24 69.79
C ALA A 345 -18.88 73.32 68.29
N ALA A 346 -17.56 73.07 68.09
CA ALA A 346 -16.87 72.32 67.00
C ALA A 346 -17.20 72.49 65.49
N MET A 347 -16.16 72.67 64.65
CA MET A 347 -15.75 71.66 63.63
C MET A 347 -14.41 71.97 62.90
N SER A 348 -13.89 70.94 62.20
CA SER A 348 -12.61 70.82 61.44
C SER A 348 -12.72 71.39 59.99
N PRO A 349 -11.75 71.25 59.02
CA PRO A 349 -10.38 70.67 59.04
C PRO A 349 -9.29 71.46 58.26
N THR A 350 -8.06 70.89 58.14
CA THR A 350 -6.98 71.04 57.11
C THR A 350 -5.60 71.15 57.78
N ALA A 351 -4.47 70.56 57.35
CA ALA A 351 -4.05 69.40 56.54
C ALA A 351 -2.49 69.39 56.59
N ALA A 352 -1.86 68.34 56.07
CA ALA A 352 -0.42 68.05 56.11
C ALA A 352 0.59 69.16 55.70
N ALA A 353 1.81 69.13 56.28
CA ALA A 353 3.06 68.92 55.52
C ALA A 353 4.34 68.69 56.38
N VAL A 354 4.90 67.48 56.27
CA VAL A 354 6.33 67.11 56.09
C VAL A 354 7.46 68.02 56.63
N ALA A 355 8.32 67.49 57.52
CA ALA A 355 9.79 67.40 57.33
C ALA A 355 10.54 66.65 58.47
N LYS A 356 11.65 65.97 58.12
CA LYS A 356 12.54 65.13 58.98
C LYS A 356 11.88 63.79 59.40
N VAL A 357 12.61 62.70 59.71
CA VAL A 357 14.00 62.52 60.18
C VAL A 357 14.68 61.31 59.48
N VAL A 358 15.99 61.39 59.22
CA VAL A 358 16.87 60.21 59.03
C VAL A 358 17.53 59.88 60.37
N LYS A 359 17.41 58.65 60.89
CA LYS A 359 18.28 58.08 61.95
C LYS A 359 18.10 56.56 62.10
N PRO A 360 19.07 55.82 62.66
CA PRO A 360 18.97 54.38 62.92
C PRO A 360 18.27 54.09 64.26
N GLY A 361 17.78 52.86 64.40
CA GLY A 361 17.04 52.38 65.57
C GLY A 361 15.60 52.05 65.24
N MET A 362 15.38 51.04 64.39
CA MET A 362 14.04 50.55 64.04
C MET A 362 13.27 50.18 65.31
N LYS A 363 12.07 50.74 65.45
CA LYS A 363 11.08 50.29 66.44
C LYS A 363 10.59 48.89 66.06
N LEU A 364 10.04 48.15 67.02
CA LEU A 364 9.53 46.79 66.79
C LEU A 364 8.55 46.72 65.60
N THR A 365 7.73 47.76 65.40
CA THR A 365 6.80 47.87 64.26
C THR A 365 7.51 48.05 62.92
N GLU A 366 8.63 48.79 62.88
CA GLU A 366 9.42 49.00 61.66
C GLU A 366 10.25 47.75 61.32
N LEU A 367 10.77 47.06 62.34
CA LEU A 367 11.38 45.73 62.21
C LEU A 367 10.37 44.67 61.75
N TYR A 368 9.14 44.71 62.26
CA TYR A 368 8.06 43.81 61.83
C TYR A 368 7.63 44.11 60.39
N ASN A 369 7.48 45.39 60.01
CA ASN A 369 7.16 45.76 58.63
C ASN A 369 8.29 45.32 57.67
N ALA A 370 9.56 45.55 58.01
CA ALA A 370 10.68 45.09 57.20
C ALA A 370 10.78 43.55 57.14
N TYR A 371 10.40 42.85 58.20
CA TYR A 371 10.28 41.38 58.21
C TYR A 371 9.13 40.89 57.31
N VAL A 372 7.98 41.56 57.32
CA VAL A 372 6.85 41.25 56.43
C VAL A 372 7.21 41.57 54.97
N GLU A 373 7.78 42.73 54.68
CA GLU A 373 8.25 43.10 53.34
C GLU A 373 9.30 42.13 52.79
N THR A 374 10.25 41.65 53.62
CA THR A 374 11.23 40.64 53.20
C THR A 374 10.64 39.22 53.14
N GLN A 375 9.62 38.91 53.94
CA GLN A 375 8.85 37.66 53.82
C GLN A 375 8.02 37.63 52.53
N ASP A 376 7.42 38.77 52.14
CA ASP A 376 6.66 38.93 50.90
C ASP A 376 7.58 38.93 49.68
N GLN A 377 8.74 39.62 49.73
CA GLN A 377 9.79 39.51 48.71
C GLN A 377 10.27 38.05 48.55
N LEU A 378 10.52 37.35 49.66
CA LEU A 378 10.86 35.92 49.64
C LEU A 378 9.70 35.04 49.13
N HIS A 379 8.45 35.45 49.28
CA HIS A 379 7.30 34.75 48.69
C HIS A 379 7.23 34.96 47.18
N MET A 380 7.42 36.20 46.71
CA MET A 380 7.48 36.55 45.29
C MET A 380 8.66 35.84 44.61
N GLU A 381 9.86 35.87 45.19
CA GLU A 381 11.02 35.09 44.73
C GLU A 381 10.75 33.58 44.68
N LYS A 382 9.99 33.02 45.63
CA LYS A 382 9.57 31.61 45.60
C LYS A 382 8.52 31.33 44.52
N LEU A 383 7.68 32.29 44.15
CA LEU A 383 6.75 32.17 43.02
C LEU A 383 7.49 32.31 41.67
N GLU A 384 8.47 33.22 41.59
CA GLU A 384 9.32 33.42 40.42
C GLU A 384 10.22 32.21 40.17
N ASN A 385 10.88 31.67 41.20
CA ASN A 385 11.61 30.41 41.12
C ASN A 385 10.70 29.25 40.68
N LYS A 386 9.46 29.15 41.19
CA LYS A 386 8.49 28.14 40.71
C LYS A 386 8.10 28.33 39.24
N ARG A 387 8.05 29.58 38.75
CA ARG A 387 7.76 29.90 37.34
C ARG A 387 8.96 29.58 36.44
N ILE A 388 10.17 29.93 36.86
CA ILE A 388 11.42 29.64 36.13
C ILE A 388 11.65 28.12 36.04
N ASN A 389 11.45 27.38 37.14
CA ASN A 389 11.56 25.92 37.11
C ASN A 389 10.54 25.29 36.15
N LYS A 390 9.29 25.77 36.10
CA LYS A 390 8.32 25.31 35.08
C LYS A 390 8.80 25.55 33.65
N TYR A 391 9.31 26.74 33.34
CA TYR A 391 9.87 27.00 32.01
C TYR A 391 11.09 26.12 31.71
N LEU A 392 11.90 25.77 32.72
CA LEU A 392 13.01 24.82 32.57
C LEU A 392 12.50 23.39 32.30
N ASP A 393 11.49 22.93 33.05
CA ASP A 393 10.84 21.64 32.85
C ASP A 393 10.18 21.52 31.47
N GLU A 394 9.53 22.59 31.00
CA GLU A 394 8.93 22.71 29.65
C GLU A 394 10.01 22.64 28.56
N ILE A 395 11.14 23.34 28.72
CA ILE A 395 12.29 23.28 27.80
C ILE A 395 12.92 21.88 27.79
N VAL A 396 13.06 21.23 28.95
CA VAL A 396 13.58 19.86 29.05
C VAL A 396 12.64 18.89 28.32
N GLN A 397 11.33 18.97 28.54
CA GLN A 397 10.35 18.13 27.84
C GLN A 397 10.35 18.35 26.31
N GLU A 398 10.51 19.60 25.85
CA GLU A 398 10.68 19.88 24.42
C GLU A 398 11.96 19.25 23.84
N VAL A 399 13.08 19.31 24.57
CA VAL A 399 14.35 18.71 24.15
C VAL A 399 14.27 17.19 24.15
N GLU A 400 13.67 16.58 25.17
CA GLU A 400 13.42 15.14 25.26
C GLU A 400 12.47 14.64 24.16
N ALA A 401 11.44 15.40 23.80
CA ALA A 401 10.54 15.08 22.69
C ALA A 401 11.22 15.20 21.31
N LYS A 402 12.15 16.15 21.15
CA LYS A 402 12.91 16.37 19.90
C LYS A 402 14.08 15.39 19.73
N ALA A 403 14.67 14.90 20.82
CA ALA A 403 15.79 13.95 20.81
C ALA A 403 15.54 12.66 19.98
N PRO A 404 14.42 11.92 20.12
CA PRO A 404 14.17 10.72 19.31
C PRO A 404 13.89 11.04 17.84
N ILE A 405 13.39 12.24 17.52
CA ILE A 405 13.18 12.69 16.14
C ILE A 405 14.54 12.94 15.47
N LEU A 406 15.43 13.69 16.14
CA LEU A 406 16.80 13.92 15.68
C LEU A 406 17.60 12.62 15.59
N LYS A 407 17.35 11.64 16.47
CA LYS A 407 17.96 10.31 16.37
C LYS A 407 17.46 9.56 15.13
N ARG A 408 16.15 9.48 14.88
CA ARG A 408 15.60 8.84 13.66
C ARG A 408 16.15 9.49 12.39
N GLN A 409 16.17 10.82 12.33
CA GLN A 409 16.74 11.55 11.19
C GLN A 409 18.21 11.18 10.96
N ARG A 410 19.04 11.13 12.02
CA ARG A 410 20.45 10.69 11.91
C ARG A 410 20.57 9.26 11.38
N GLU A 411 19.78 8.33 11.90
CA GLU A 411 19.76 6.94 11.42
C GLU A 411 19.28 6.83 9.97
N GLU A 412 18.31 7.64 9.54
CA GLU A 412 17.80 7.69 8.16
C GLU A 412 18.83 8.31 7.20
N PHE A 413 19.51 9.39 7.59
CA PHE A 413 20.65 9.94 6.84
C PHE A 413 21.81 8.93 6.74
N GLU A 414 22.10 8.17 7.80
CA GLU A 414 23.14 7.14 7.78
C GLU A 414 22.76 5.96 6.87
N ARG A 415 21.50 5.49 6.92
CA ARG A 415 20.96 4.48 5.98
C ARG A 415 21.02 4.97 4.54
N SER A 416 20.64 6.23 4.29
CA SER A 416 20.69 6.86 2.96
C SER A 416 22.13 6.98 2.46
N GLN A 417 23.07 7.45 3.28
CA GLN A 417 24.48 7.54 2.94
C GLN A 417 25.10 6.16 2.62
N LYS A 418 24.76 5.12 3.39
CA LYS A 418 25.16 3.74 3.12
C LYS A 418 24.56 3.20 1.80
N ALA A 419 23.31 3.54 1.49
CA ALA A 419 22.69 3.19 0.21
C ALA A 419 23.37 3.91 -0.98
N VAL A 420 23.64 5.21 -0.86
CA VAL A 420 24.36 6.00 -1.89
C VAL A 420 25.77 5.47 -2.10
N ALA A 421 26.50 5.11 -1.05
CA ALA A 421 27.82 4.47 -1.16
C ALA A 421 27.75 3.11 -1.87
N SER A 422 26.77 2.27 -1.53
CA SER A 422 26.53 0.97 -2.19
C SER A 422 26.18 1.12 -3.68
N LEU A 423 25.32 2.08 -4.03
CA LEU A 423 24.98 2.40 -5.42
C LEU A 423 26.17 2.97 -6.19
N SER A 424 27.00 3.82 -5.56
CA SER A 424 28.21 4.38 -6.17
C SER A 424 29.24 3.28 -6.47
N ALA A 425 29.45 2.34 -5.54
CA ALA A 425 30.33 1.19 -5.76
C ALA A 425 29.83 0.27 -6.89
N LYS A 426 28.50 0.03 -6.96
CA LYS A 426 27.88 -0.72 -8.06
C LYS A 426 28.04 0.00 -9.41
N LEU A 427 27.90 1.33 -9.44
CA LEU A 427 28.11 2.13 -10.64
C LEU A 427 29.57 2.08 -11.10
N GLU A 428 30.53 2.20 -10.18
CA GLU A 428 31.96 2.10 -10.48
C GLU A 428 32.34 0.70 -11.00
N GLN A 429 31.75 -0.37 -10.43
CA GLN A 429 31.92 -1.74 -10.90
C GLN A 429 31.33 -1.92 -12.31
N ALA A 430 30.13 -1.41 -12.56
CA ALA A 430 29.51 -1.44 -13.90
C ALA A 430 30.31 -0.65 -14.93
N MET A 431 30.84 0.53 -14.57
CA MET A 431 31.74 1.31 -15.42
C MET A 431 33.02 0.53 -15.76
N LYS A 432 33.64 -0.14 -14.79
CA LYS A 432 34.84 -0.97 -15.02
C LYS A 432 34.55 -2.15 -15.94
N GLU A 433 33.40 -2.80 -15.79
CA GLU A 433 32.98 -3.90 -16.67
C GLU A 433 32.67 -3.41 -18.09
N ILE A 434 32.05 -2.24 -18.26
CA ILE A 434 31.84 -1.62 -19.58
C ILE A 434 33.18 -1.37 -20.29
N HIS A 435 34.18 -0.81 -19.60
CA HIS A 435 35.52 -0.62 -20.20
C HIS A 435 36.17 -1.97 -20.56
N ARG A 436 36.07 -2.99 -19.68
CA ARG A 436 36.60 -4.34 -19.94
C ARG A 436 35.95 -4.99 -21.18
N LEU A 437 34.65 -4.81 -21.35
CA LEU A 437 33.90 -5.30 -22.52
C LEU A 437 34.25 -4.51 -23.79
N GLN A 438 34.45 -3.19 -23.69
CA GLN A 438 34.94 -2.36 -24.78
C GLN A 438 36.34 -2.80 -25.23
N ASP A 439 37.31 -2.94 -24.32
CA ASP A 439 38.66 -3.45 -24.61
C ASP A 439 38.63 -4.83 -25.29
N SER A 440 37.75 -5.72 -24.84
CA SER A 440 37.56 -7.06 -25.42
C SER A 440 36.93 -7.01 -26.82
N ALA A 441 35.96 -6.12 -27.05
CA ALA A 441 35.35 -5.93 -28.36
C ALA A 441 36.34 -5.30 -29.35
N ASP A 442 37.15 -4.35 -28.89
CA ASP A 442 38.22 -3.72 -29.67
C ASP A 442 39.30 -4.72 -30.07
N GLN A 443 39.67 -5.63 -29.16
CA GLN A 443 40.58 -6.75 -29.47
C GLN A 443 39.96 -7.73 -30.47
N ALA A 444 38.69 -8.12 -30.28
CA ALA A 444 37.97 -8.98 -31.22
C ALA A 444 37.89 -8.36 -32.63
N ASN A 445 37.58 -7.07 -32.74
CA ASN A 445 37.56 -6.32 -33.99
C ASN A 445 38.95 -6.25 -34.67
N LYS A 446 40.02 -6.06 -33.88
CA LYS A 446 41.40 -6.11 -34.38
C LYS A 446 41.73 -7.49 -34.97
N HIS A 447 41.38 -8.58 -34.26
CA HIS A 447 41.54 -9.95 -34.77
C HIS A 447 40.69 -10.23 -36.01
N ALA A 448 39.42 -9.83 -36.03
CA ALA A 448 38.53 -10.00 -37.19
C ALA A 448 39.11 -9.29 -38.44
N SER A 449 39.51 -8.02 -38.31
CA SER A 449 40.12 -7.26 -39.42
C SER A 449 41.48 -7.80 -39.88
N PHE A 450 42.19 -8.55 -39.02
CA PHE A 450 43.40 -9.27 -39.40
C PHE A 450 43.07 -10.52 -40.21
N PHE A 451 42.16 -11.37 -39.72
CA PHE A 451 41.75 -12.59 -40.42
C PHE A 451 41.01 -12.32 -41.73
N GLU A 452 40.27 -11.21 -41.83
CA GLU A 452 39.65 -10.75 -43.08
C GLU A 452 40.70 -10.46 -44.15
N ARG A 453 41.75 -9.69 -43.82
CA ARG A 453 42.87 -9.37 -44.72
C ARG A 453 43.69 -10.61 -45.08
N GLU A 454 43.87 -11.53 -44.13
CA GLU A 454 44.53 -12.81 -44.39
C GLU A 454 43.70 -13.68 -45.36
N SER A 455 42.38 -13.75 -45.16
CA SER A 455 41.45 -14.46 -46.04
C SER A 455 41.48 -13.88 -47.47
N GLN A 456 41.39 -12.56 -47.63
CA GLN A 456 41.53 -11.87 -48.92
C GLN A 456 42.88 -12.18 -49.59
N ARG A 457 43.98 -12.18 -48.83
CA ARG A 457 45.33 -12.50 -49.34
C ARG A 457 45.44 -13.96 -49.79
N LEU A 458 44.86 -14.90 -49.04
CA LEU A 458 44.82 -16.31 -49.41
C LEU A 458 43.92 -16.54 -50.64
N GLU A 459 42.79 -15.83 -50.74
CA GLU A 459 41.88 -15.92 -51.89
C GLU A 459 42.56 -15.42 -53.18
N VAL A 460 43.29 -14.30 -53.13
CA VAL A 460 44.12 -13.82 -54.24
C VAL A 460 45.17 -14.86 -54.62
N ARG A 461 45.92 -15.39 -53.64
CA ARG A 461 46.93 -16.42 -53.90
C ARG A 461 46.35 -17.71 -54.51
N VAL A 462 45.13 -18.10 -54.14
CA VAL A 462 44.41 -19.23 -54.74
C VAL A 462 43.98 -18.93 -56.18
N LYS A 463 43.56 -17.69 -56.49
CA LYS A 463 43.28 -17.25 -57.87
C LYS A 463 44.56 -17.27 -58.72
N ASP A 464 45.65 -16.70 -58.22
CA ASP A 464 46.95 -16.68 -58.91
C ASP A 464 47.48 -18.09 -59.20
N LEU A 465 47.41 -19.00 -58.22
CA LEU A 465 47.80 -20.40 -58.38
C LEU A 465 46.88 -21.16 -59.33
N SER A 466 45.56 -20.89 -59.30
CA SER A 466 44.61 -21.46 -60.26
C SER A 466 44.97 -21.04 -61.69
N GLN A 467 45.24 -19.75 -61.91
CA GLN A 467 45.63 -19.23 -63.22
C GLN A 467 46.96 -19.81 -63.71
N GLN A 468 47.95 -19.97 -62.82
CA GLN A 468 49.22 -20.65 -63.15
C GLN A 468 48.99 -22.10 -63.56
N ILE A 469 48.14 -22.84 -62.83
CA ILE A 469 47.77 -24.22 -63.18
C ILE A 469 47.04 -24.27 -64.53
N CYS A 470 46.12 -23.34 -64.81
CA CYS A 470 45.47 -23.24 -66.12
C CYS A 470 46.48 -23.02 -67.24
N VAL A 471 47.40 -22.05 -67.12
CA VAL A 471 48.43 -21.79 -68.14
C VAL A 471 49.32 -23.02 -68.35
N LEU A 472 49.82 -23.64 -67.27
CA LEU A 472 50.65 -24.86 -67.38
C LEU A 472 49.91 -26.03 -68.02
N LEU A 473 48.61 -26.19 -67.79
CA LEU A 473 47.78 -27.20 -68.45
C LEU A 473 47.55 -26.87 -69.93
N MET A 474 47.35 -25.60 -70.29
CA MET A 474 47.26 -25.16 -71.68
C MET A 474 48.58 -25.41 -72.42
N GLU A 475 49.72 -25.05 -71.83
CA GLU A 475 51.05 -25.31 -72.40
C GLU A 475 51.33 -26.81 -72.55
N LEU A 476 50.89 -27.65 -71.61
CA LEU A 476 51.01 -29.11 -71.71
C LEU A 476 50.15 -29.71 -72.84
N GLU A 477 48.95 -29.18 -73.08
CA GLU A 477 48.09 -29.64 -74.18
C GLU A 477 48.55 -29.10 -75.55
N GLU A 478 48.98 -27.83 -75.62
CA GLU A 478 49.66 -27.27 -76.81
C GLU A 478 50.92 -28.11 -77.15
N ALA A 479 51.73 -28.48 -76.15
CA ALA A 479 52.91 -29.34 -76.33
C ALA A 479 52.60 -30.81 -76.67
N ARG A 480 51.37 -31.28 -76.40
CA ARG A 480 50.86 -32.59 -76.86
C ARG A 480 50.37 -32.56 -78.30
N GLY A 481 50.32 -31.40 -78.94
CA GLY A 481 49.80 -31.20 -80.29
C GLY A 481 48.28 -30.98 -80.35
N ASN A 482 47.62 -30.79 -79.21
CA ASN A 482 46.20 -30.45 -79.15
C ASN A 482 46.04 -28.92 -79.32
N HIS A 483 45.18 -28.48 -80.23
CA HIS A 483 44.95 -27.06 -80.45
C HIS A 483 44.05 -26.45 -79.37
N VAL A 484 44.67 -25.78 -78.40
CA VAL A 484 43.96 -25.02 -77.36
C VAL A 484 43.52 -23.67 -77.94
N ILE A 485 42.21 -23.49 -78.09
CA ILE A 485 41.62 -22.22 -78.51
C ILE A 485 41.72 -21.23 -77.33
N ARG A 486 42.40 -20.10 -77.55
CA ARG A 486 42.51 -19.01 -76.56
C ARG A 486 41.38 -18.00 -76.80
N ASP A 487 40.47 -17.90 -75.83
CA ASP A 487 39.39 -16.91 -75.68
C ASP A 487 38.96 -16.11 -76.94
N GLU A 488 38.03 -16.67 -77.72
CA GLU A 488 37.00 -15.86 -78.38
C GLU A 488 35.65 -16.09 -77.69
N ALA A 489 35.01 -15.00 -77.26
CA ALA A 489 33.78 -15.04 -76.46
C ALA A 489 32.55 -15.34 -77.32
N VAL A 490 32.33 -16.62 -77.63
CA VAL A 490 31.14 -17.08 -78.37
C VAL A 490 29.89 -16.93 -77.49
N SER A 491 29.11 -15.89 -77.76
CA SER A 491 27.88 -15.56 -77.03
C SER A 491 26.85 -16.70 -77.11
N SER A 492 26.45 -17.22 -75.94
CA SER A 492 25.50 -18.33 -75.82
C SER A 492 24.04 -17.84 -75.88
N ALA A 493 23.59 -17.47 -77.08
CA ALA A 493 22.17 -17.34 -77.38
C ALA A 493 21.49 -18.73 -77.53
N ASP A 494 20.16 -18.74 -77.45
CA ASP A 494 19.26 -19.84 -77.83
C ASP A 494 19.34 -21.17 -77.04
N ILE A 495 18.88 -21.16 -75.77
CA ILE A 495 18.37 -22.36 -75.07
C ILE A 495 17.04 -21.98 -74.38
N SER A 496 15.96 -22.73 -74.62
CA SER A 496 14.58 -22.31 -74.29
C SER A 496 13.84 -23.20 -73.28
N SER A 497 14.56 -23.97 -72.45
CA SER A 497 13.96 -24.83 -71.41
C SER A 497 14.84 -24.86 -70.15
N SER A 498 14.24 -24.67 -68.97
CA SER A 498 14.95 -24.67 -67.69
C SER A 498 15.68 -25.99 -67.41
N SER A 499 15.12 -27.13 -67.85
CA SER A 499 15.78 -28.44 -67.71
C SER A 499 17.02 -28.56 -68.60
N GLU A 500 16.98 -27.99 -69.81
CA GLU A 500 18.12 -28.04 -70.74
C GLU A 500 19.21 -27.06 -70.30
N VAL A 501 18.84 -25.90 -69.75
CA VAL A 501 19.78 -24.97 -69.12
C VAL A 501 20.52 -25.65 -67.96
N ILE A 502 19.82 -26.41 -67.10
CA ILE A 502 20.47 -27.20 -66.03
C ILE A 502 21.50 -28.18 -66.62
N THR A 503 21.14 -29.00 -67.61
CA THR A 503 22.06 -29.98 -68.19
C THR A 503 23.25 -29.32 -68.92
N GLN A 504 23.04 -28.21 -69.63
CA GLN A 504 24.08 -27.56 -70.43
C GLN A 504 24.96 -26.56 -69.66
N HIS A 505 24.47 -25.93 -68.58
CA HIS A 505 25.25 -24.98 -67.77
C HIS A 505 25.76 -25.54 -66.44
N LEU A 506 25.26 -26.68 -65.95
CA LEU A 506 25.68 -27.25 -64.65
C LEU A 506 26.28 -28.67 -64.75
N VAL A 507 26.21 -29.33 -65.91
CA VAL A 507 26.75 -30.69 -66.12
C VAL A 507 27.70 -30.77 -67.32
N SER A 508 27.56 -29.88 -68.31
CA SER A 508 28.32 -29.92 -69.57
C SER A 508 29.42 -28.86 -69.60
N TYR A 509 30.68 -29.27 -69.74
CA TYR A 509 31.85 -28.39 -69.81
C TYR A 509 32.77 -28.79 -70.97
N ARG A 510 33.37 -27.79 -71.62
CA ARG A 510 34.25 -27.95 -72.80
C ARG A 510 35.73 -27.91 -72.45
N ASN A 511 36.07 -27.28 -71.32
CA ASN A 511 37.43 -27.20 -70.81
C ASN A 511 37.44 -27.16 -69.26
N ILE A 512 38.63 -27.24 -68.66
CA ILE A 512 38.81 -27.34 -67.20
C ILE A 512 38.42 -26.03 -66.48
N GLN A 513 38.55 -24.89 -67.14
CA GLN A 513 38.18 -23.56 -66.61
C GLN A 513 36.65 -23.39 -66.54
N GLU A 514 35.92 -23.86 -67.55
CA GLU A 514 34.46 -23.99 -67.51
C GLU A 514 34.03 -24.92 -66.37
N LEU A 515 34.64 -26.10 -66.22
CA LEU A 515 34.36 -27.04 -65.12
C LEU A 515 34.61 -26.40 -63.74
N GLN A 516 35.68 -25.62 -63.60
CA GLN A 516 36.00 -24.91 -62.35
C GLN A 516 34.96 -23.82 -62.05
N GLN A 517 34.58 -22.99 -63.04
CA GLN A 517 33.56 -21.97 -62.85
C GLN A 517 32.17 -22.58 -62.59
N GLN A 518 31.81 -23.68 -63.26
CA GLN A 518 30.56 -24.40 -63.01
C GLN A 518 30.54 -24.99 -61.60
N ASN A 519 31.63 -25.64 -61.14
CA ASN A 519 31.73 -26.09 -59.74
C ASN A 519 31.64 -24.94 -58.75
N GLN A 520 32.28 -23.80 -59.00
CA GLN A 520 32.22 -22.65 -58.10
C GLN A 520 30.81 -22.05 -58.02
N ARG A 521 30.11 -21.93 -59.16
CA ARG A 521 28.71 -21.49 -59.21
C ARG A 521 27.77 -22.50 -58.54
N LEU A 522 27.98 -23.81 -58.75
CA LEU A 522 27.27 -24.88 -58.05
C LEU A 522 27.47 -24.84 -56.54
N LEU A 523 28.70 -24.63 -56.07
CA LEU A 523 29.00 -24.55 -54.63
C LEU A 523 28.40 -23.30 -53.98
N VAL A 524 28.29 -22.19 -54.70
CA VAL A 524 27.54 -21.01 -54.23
C VAL A 524 26.05 -21.31 -54.19
N ALA A 525 25.45 -21.77 -55.29
CA ALA A 525 24.02 -22.09 -55.36
C ALA A 525 23.59 -23.17 -54.34
N LEU A 526 24.44 -24.18 -54.08
CA LEU A 526 24.19 -25.20 -53.05
C LEU A 526 24.25 -24.65 -51.63
N ARG A 527 25.08 -23.62 -51.37
CA ARG A 527 25.09 -22.91 -50.09
C ARG A 527 23.88 -22.00 -49.94
N GLU A 528 23.54 -21.24 -50.98
CA GLU A 528 22.36 -20.37 -50.99
C GLU A 528 21.05 -21.16 -50.82
N LEU A 529 20.91 -22.30 -51.52
CA LEU A 529 19.78 -23.23 -51.34
C LEU A 529 19.81 -23.93 -49.97
N GLY A 530 20.99 -24.24 -49.44
CA GLY A 530 21.17 -24.79 -48.10
C GLY A 530 20.71 -23.80 -47.02
N GLU A 531 21.19 -22.56 -47.08
CA GLU A 531 20.79 -21.48 -46.17
C GLU A 531 19.31 -21.10 -46.31
N ALA A 532 18.76 -21.06 -47.53
CA ALA A 532 17.34 -20.77 -47.75
C ALA A 532 16.46 -21.86 -47.13
N ARG A 533 16.83 -23.14 -47.33
CA ARG A 533 16.15 -24.27 -46.71
C ARG A 533 16.31 -24.29 -45.19
N GLU A 534 17.50 -23.97 -44.66
CA GLU A 534 17.70 -23.89 -43.21
C GLU A 534 16.85 -22.78 -42.59
N LYS A 535 16.72 -21.62 -43.26
CA LYS A 535 15.81 -20.54 -42.87
C LYS A 535 14.34 -21.00 -42.91
N GLU A 536 13.91 -21.72 -43.94
CA GLU A 536 12.55 -22.29 -44.02
C GLU A 536 12.27 -23.33 -42.91
N GLU A 537 13.25 -24.20 -42.59
CA GLU A 537 13.15 -25.16 -41.48
C GLU A 537 13.18 -24.45 -40.11
N GLN A 538 13.90 -23.33 -39.96
CA GLN A 538 13.88 -22.48 -38.76
C GLN A 538 12.56 -21.69 -38.61
N GLU A 539 12.03 -21.11 -39.69
CA GLU A 539 10.77 -20.34 -39.67
C GLU A 539 9.55 -21.24 -39.43
N THR A 540 9.51 -22.44 -40.02
CA THR A 540 8.44 -23.42 -39.78
C THR A 540 8.49 -24.00 -38.37
N THR A 541 9.68 -24.31 -37.84
CA THR A 541 9.82 -24.76 -36.44
C THR A 541 9.50 -23.64 -35.44
N SER A 542 9.95 -22.41 -35.69
CA SER A 542 9.62 -21.23 -34.88
C SER A 542 8.11 -20.95 -34.86
N SER A 543 7.47 -20.99 -36.02
CA SER A 543 6.01 -20.85 -36.16
C SER A 543 5.28 -21.93 -35.36
N LYS A 544 5.73 -23.19 -35.41
CA LYS A 544 5.09 -24.28 -34.65
C LYS A 544 5.34 -24.17 -33.14
N ILE A 545 6.49 -23.66 -32.71
CA ILE A 545 6.75 -23.33 -31.30
C ILE A 545 5.78 -22.23 -30.83
N SER A 546 5.60 -21.16 -31.62
CA SER A 546 4.66 -20.08 -31.28
C SER A 546 3.20 -20.55 -31.22
N GLU A 547 2.79 -21.46 -32.10
CA GLU A 547 1.45 -22.06 -32.08
C GLU A 547 1.24 -22.91 -30.82
N LEU A 548 2.22 -23.74 -30.46
CA LEU A 548 2.20 -24.57 -29.25
C LEU A 548 2.25 -23.73 -27.96
N GLN A 549 2.96 -22.60 -27.96
CA GLN A 549 2.94 -21.63 -26.86
C GLN A 549 1.55 -21.00 -26.71
N SER A 550 0.92 -20.56 -27.80
CA SER A 550 -0.45 -20.02 -27.77
C SER A 550 -1.47 -21.05 -27.24
N GLN A 551 -1.36 -22.32 -27.65
CA GLN A 551 -2.22 -23.41 -27.16
C GLN A 551 -1.98 -23.73 -25.68
N LEU A 552 -0.73 -23.59 -25.20
CA LEU A 552 -0.40 -23.77 -23.79
C LEU A 552 -0.96 -22.62 -22.93
N ASP A 553 -0.80 -21.38 -23.37
CA ASP A 553 -1.33 -20.19 -22.66
C ASP A 553 -2.87 -20.19 -22.62
N GLU A 554 -3.52 -20.61 -23.70
CA GLU A 554 -4.98 -20.80 -23.76
C GLU A 554 -5.43 -21.88 -22.76
N ALA A 555 -4.79 -23.06 -22.75
CA ALA A 555 -5.09 -24.12 -21.77
C ALA A 555 -4.79 -23.72 -20.32
N VAL A 556 -3.76 -22.89 -20.08
CA VAL A 556 -3.47 -22.34 -18.74
C VAL A 556 -4.55 -21.33 -18.32
N SER A 557 -5.05 -20.51 -19.24
CA SER A 557 -6.18 -19.59 -19.01
C SER A 557 -7.47 -20.36 -18.68
N GLU A 558 -7.82 -21.41 -19.44
CA GLU A 558 -8.95 -22.29 -19.12
C GLU A 558 -8.82 -22.93 -17.74
N LEU A 559 -7.64 -23.47 -17.41
CA LEU A 559 -7.37 -24.06 -16.09
C LEU A 559 -7.48 -23.05 -14.96
N GLN A 560 -7.13 -21.78 -15.20
CA GLN A 560 -7.28 -20.70 -14.22
C GLN A 560 -8.76 -20.32 -14.04
N GLN A 561 -9.54 -20.17 -15.12
CA GLN A 561 -10.99 -19.94 -15.04
C GLN A 561 -11.71 -21.10 -14.32
N LEU A 562 -11.31 -22.34 -14.56
CA LEU A 562 -11.84 -23.52 -13.87
C LEU A 562 -11.47 -23.53 -12.37
N ARG A 563 -10.29 -23.04 -11.97
CA ARG A 563 -9.90 -22.86 -10.57
C ARG A 563 -10.74 -21.78 -9.89
N GLU A 564 -10.94 -20.64 -10.54
CA GLU A 564 -11.74 -19.52 -10.02
C GLU A 564 -13.22 -19.90 -9.89
N SER A 565 -13.78 -20.57 -10.90
CA SER A 565 -15.13 -21.17 -10.85
C SER A 565 -15.27 -22.17 -9.68
N ARG A 566 -14.28 -23.05 -9.49
CA ARG A 566 -14.25 -23.99 -8.34
C ARG A 566 -14.14 -23.25 -7.00
N GLN A 567 -13.38 -22.17 -6.91
CA GLN A 567 -13.27 -21.36 -5.70
C GLN A 567 -14.59 -20.64 -5.38
N HIS A 568 -15.29 -20.13 -6.39
CA HIS A 568 -16.62 -19.55 -6.23
C HIS A 568 -17.67 -20.60 -5.80
N GLN A 569 -17.64 -21.80 -6.38
CA GLN A 569 -18.47 -22.93 -5.93
C GLN A 569 -18.19 -23.31 -4.47
N LEU A 570 -16.93 -23.32 -4.03
CA LEU A 570 -16.58 -23.57 -2.63
C LEU A 570 -17.13 -22.48 -1.69
N GLN A 571 -17.06 -21.21 -2.07
CA GLN A 571 -17.67 -20.10 -1.31
C GLN A 571 -19.21 -20.26 -1.22
N LEU A 572 -19.86 -20.65 -2.32
CA LEU A 572 -21.31 -20.88 -2.35
C LEU A 572 -21.69 -22.05 -1.42
N VAL A 573 -20.98 -23.18 -1.48
CA VAL A 573 -21.18 -24.33 -0.58
C VAL A 573 -20.93 -23.94 0.88
N GLU A 574 -19.91 -23.14 1.17
CA GLU A 574 -19.66 -22.63 2.53
C GLU A 574 -20.81 -21.71 3.01
N SER A 575 -21.39 -20.89 2.12
CA SER A 575 -22.55 -20.08 2.44
C SER A 575 -23.80 -20.92 2.73
N ILE A 576 -24.03 -22.01 1.98
CA ILE A 576 -25.11 -22.98 2.20
C ILE A 576 -24.91 -23.72 3.53
N ILE A 577 -23.67 -24.07 3.89
CA ILE A 577 -23.34 -24.65 5.20
C ILE A 577 -23.65 -23.67 6.33
N ARG A 578 -23.25 -22.40 6.22
CA ARG A 578 -23.61 -21.35 7.20
C ARG A 578 -25.12 -21.17 7.35
N GLN A 579 -25.87 -21.16 6.24
CA GLN A 579 -27.33 -21.07 6.26
C GLN A 579 -27.96 -22.31 6.92
N ARG A 580 -27.56 -23.52 6.53
CA ARG A 580 -28.00 -24.79 7.14
C ARG A 580 -27.80 -24.78 8.65
N ASP A 581 -26.62 -24.37 9.11
CA ASP A 581 -26.29 -24.40 10.54
C ASP A 581 -26.96 -23.26 11.32
N MET A 582 -27.20 -22.09 10.70
CA MET A 582 -28.09 -21.06 11.24
C MET A 582 -29.53 -21.57 11.42
N PHE A 583 -30.11 -22.19 10.39
CA PHE A 583 -31.46 -22.78 10.47
C PHE A 583 -31.52 -23.90 11.51
N ARG A 584 -30.47 -24.73 11.64
CA ARG A 584 -30.33 -25.74 12.70
C ARG A 584 -30.34 -25.12 14.10
N ILE A 585 -29.62 -24.01 14.32
CA ILE A 585 -29.59 -23.29 15.60
C ILE A 585 -30.96 -22.67 15.93
N LEU A 586 -31.65 -22.10 14.94
CA LEU A 586 -33.02 -21.59 15.10
C LEU A 586 -33.99 -22.72 15.46
N LEU A 587 -33.86 -23.90 14.82
CA LEU A 587 -34.69 -25.06 15.11
C LEU A 587 -34.43 -25.61 16.53
N THR A 588 -33.17 -25.73 16.97
CA THR A 588 -32.87 -26.22 18.33
C THR A 588 -33.32 -25.24 19.41
N GLN A 589 -33.22 -23.92 19.19
CA GLN A 589 -33.80 -22.92 20.10
C GLN A 589 -35.33 -22.99 20.17
N THR A 590 -36.01 -23.20 19.03
CA THR A 590 -37.48 -23.17 18.96
C THR A 590 -38.12 -24.47 19.44
N THR A 591 -37.44 -25.62 19.26
CA THR A 591 -38.03 -26.95 19.49
C THR A 591 -37.42 -27.69 20.69
N GLY A 592 -36.28 -27.24 21.23
CA GLY A 592 -35.61 -27.85 22.39
C GLY A 592 -34.99 -29.24 22.15
N ALA A 593 -35.21 -29.83 20.97
CA ALA A 593 -34.71 -31.15 20.59
C ALA A 593 -33.27 -31.07 20.04
N ILE A 594 -32.32 -31.68 20.73
CA ILE A 594 -30.93 -31.81 20.28
C ILE A 594 -30.83 -32.95 19.28
N ILE A 595 -30.55 -32.63 18.01
CA ILE A 595 -30.22 -33.62 16.97
C ILE A 595 -28.72 -33.94 17.06
N PRO A 596 -28.30 -35.19 17.33
CA PRO A 596 -26.88 -35.51 17.55
C PRO A 596 -25.99 -35.32 16.32
N LEU A 597 -24.73 -34.94 16.54
CA LEU A 597 -23.68 -35.02 15.52
C LEU A 597 -23.12 -36.45 15.45
N GLN A 598 -23.17 -37.07 14.28
CA GLN A 598 -22.32 -38.23 13.96
C GLN A 598 -21.03 -37.72 13.32
N ALA A 599 -20.07 -37.33 14.16
CA ALA A 599 -18.79 -36.77 13.72
C ALA A 599 -17.85 -37.87 13.19
N SER A 600 -17.65 -37.91 11.87
CA SER A 600 -16.50 -38.61 11.28
C SER A 600 -15.29 -37.69 11.33
N GLY A 601 -14.30 -38.05 12.15
CA GLY A 601 -13.18 -37.15 12.48
C GLY A 601 -12.02 -37.84 13.20
N MET A 602 -11.71 -39.08 12.83
CA MET A 602 -10.51 -39.80 13.29
C MET A 602 -9.80 -40.43 12.10
N LEU A 603 -8.52 -40.11 11.93
CA LEU A 603 -7.59 -40.95 11.16
C LEU A 603 -7.29 -42.21 11.97
N PRO A 604 -7.03 -43.34 11.30
CA PRO A 604 -5.70 -43.94 11.48
C PRO A 604 -4.89 -43.99 10.18
N GLU A 605 -3.57 -44.05 10.36
CA GLU A 605 -2.56 -44.29 9.32
C GLU A 605 -2.16 -45.78 9.33
N GLU A 606 -1.27 -46.17 8.41
CA GLU A 606 -0.73 -47.53 8.19
C GLU A 606 -1.72 -48.62 7.68
N ILE A 607 -1.50 -49.03 6.43
CA ILE A 607 -1.01 -50.39 6.11
C ILE A 607 -0.03 -50.25 4.94
N CYS A 608 1.19 -50.75 5.10
CA CYS A 608 2.22 -50.83 4.06
C CYS A 608 2.12 -52.22 3.35
N LEU A 609 3.17 -52.60 2.60
CA LEU A 609 3.38 -53.91 1.93
C LEU A 609 2.70 -54.10 0.56
N THR A 610 3.34 -54.68 -0.47
CA THR A 610 4.75 -54.64 -0.95
C THR A 610 4.82 -55.28 -2.35
N SER A 611 5.79 -54.84 -3.16
CA SER A 611 6.40 -55.51 -4.33
C SER A 611 6.00 -56.96 -4.71
N THR A 612 5.63 -57.18 -5.97
CA THR A 612 5.60 -58.50 -6.63
C THR A 612 6.80 -58.73 -7.57
N PRO A 613 7.67 -59.73 -7.32
CA PRO A 613 8.77 -60.09 -8.23
C PRO A 613 8.37 -61.17 -9.26
N LYS A 614 9.01 -61.17 -10.44
CA LYS A 614 8.75 -62.11 -11.57
C LYS A 614 9.46 -63.47 -11.43
N ARG A 615 8.80 -64.57 -11.84
CA ARG A 615 9.32 -65.76 -12.59
C ARG A 615 8.30 -66.94 -12.56
N PRO A 616 8.44 -68.01 -13.38
CA PRO A 616 9.25 -68.21 -14.61
C PRO A 616 8.42 -68.79 -15.82
N ASN A 617 9.11 -69.09 -16.94
CA ASN A 617 8.53 -69.72 -18.15
C ASN A 617 8.24 -71.23 -17.99
N LEU A 618 7.24 -71.76 -18.72
CA LEU A 618 7.31 -72.79 -19.80
C LEU A 618 5.86 -73.25 -20.20
N PRO A 619 5.64 -73.97 -21.33
CA PRO A 619 4.43 -73.74 -22.17
C PRO A 619 3.54 -74.99 -22.41
N GLN A 620 2.71 -74.92 -23.48
CA GLN A 620 1.74 -75.90 -24.03
C GLN A 620 0.30 -75.77 -23.46
N SER A 621 -0.78 -76.11 -24.17
CA SER A 621 -1.09 -76.17 -25.62
C SER A 621 -2.61 -76.41 -25.78
N MET A 622 -3.19 -75.94 -26.88
CA MET A 622 -4.52 -76.17 -27.48
C MET A 622 -5.39 -77.37 -26.99
N ALA A 623 -6.73 -77.32 -26.99
CA ALA A 623 -7.71 -76.23 -27.22
C ALA A 623 -9.17 -76.67 -26.97
N THR A 624 -10.09 -75.71 -26.77
CA THR A 624 -11.57 -75.76 -27.00
C THR A 624 -12.44 -76.76 -26.18
N PRO A 625 -13.77 -76.58 -26.12
CA PRO A 625 -14.54 -75.36 -25.82
C PRO A 625 -15.70 -75.64 -24.83
N ALA A 626 -16.83 -74.92 -24.96
CA ALA A 626 -18.15 -75.17 -24.32
C ALA A 626 -18.34 -74.52 -22.91
N PRO A 627 -19.58 -74.37 -22.40
CA PRO A 627 -20.06 -73.03 -22.03
C PRO A 627 -20.44 -72.87 -20.55
N ALA A 628 -20.38 -71.63 -20.05
CA ALA A 628 -20.81 -71.26 -18.70
C ALA A 628 -21.81 -70.10 -18.70
N SER A 629 -22.82 -70.23 -17.85
CA SER A 629 -23.92 -69.28 -17.64
C SER A 629 -23.45 -67.90 -17.15
N MET A 630 -23.98 -66.84 -17.77
CA MET A 630 -23.90 -65.47 -17.24
C MET A 630 -24.76 -65.36 -15.97
N SER A 631 -24.14 -65.43 -14.80
CA SER A 631 -24.72 -64.95 -13.55
C SER A 631 -24.04 -63.63 -13.20
N GLU A 632 -24.58 -62.51 -13.68
CA GLU A 632 -24.09 -61.18 -13.30
C GLU A 632 -24.24 -60.99 -11.80
N SER A 633 -23.13 -60.73 -11.10
CA SER A 633 -23.13 -60.43 -9.67
C SER A 633 -23.91 -59.13 -9.44
N LEU A 634 -24.70 -59.05 -8.36
CA LEU A 634 -25.51 -57.87 -8.03
C LEU A 634 -24.72 -56.55 -8.12
N GLU A 635 -23.50 -56.54 -7.57
CA GLU A 635 -22.55 -55.42 -7.63
C GLU A 635 -22.23 -54.97 -9.07
N THR A 636 -22.18 -55.89 -10.04
CA THR A 636 -21.93 -55.55 -11.46
C THR A 636 -23.14 -54.93 -12.14
N VAL A 637 -24.35 -55.25 -11.69
CA VAL A 637 -25.60 -54.63 -12.16
C VAL A 637 -25.75 -53.24 -11.54
N GLU A 638 -25.48 -53.11 -10.23
CA GLU A 638 -25.48 -51.83 -9.52
C GLU A 638 -24.41 -50.87 -10.05
N ALA A 639 -23.18 -51.35 -10.30
CA ALA A 639 -22.12 -50.54 -10.91
C ALA A 639 -22.50 -50.06 -12.32
N LYS A 640 -23.17 -50.89 -13.13
CA LYS A 640 -23.70 -50.47 -14.45
C LYS A 640 -24.84 -49.46 -14.33
N ALA A 641 -25.72 -49.59 -13.33
CA ALA A 641 -26.78 -48.63 -13.06
C ALA A 641 -26.21 -47.27 -12.61
N ALA A 642 -25.23 -47.27 -11.69
CA ALA A 642 -24.53 -46.07 -11.24
C ALA A 642 -23.75 -45.39 -12.38
N LEU A 643 -23.05 -46.17 -13.22
CA LEU A 643 -22.37 -45.64 -14.42
C LEU A 643 -23.37 -44.95 -15.36
N LYS A 644 -24.53 -45.56 -15.60
CA LYS A 644 -25.57 -44.99 -16.46
C LYS A 644 -26.16 -43.70 -15.87
N GLN A 645 -26.44 -43.66 -14.57
CA GLN A 645 -26.89 -42.44 -13.89
C GLN A 645 -25.83 -41.33 -13.97
N LEU A 646 -24.55 -41.66 -13.80
CA LEU A 646 -23.46 -40.69 -13.91
C LEU A 646 -23.33 -40.14 -15.34
N GLN A 647 -23.51 -40.98 -16.37
CA GLN A 647 -23.57 -40.56 -17.78
C GLN A 647 -24.77 -39.64 -18.06
N GLU A 648 -25.94 -39.93 -17.50
CA GLU A 648 -27.15 -39.12 -17.66
C GLU A 648 -27.02 -37.75 -16.96
N VAL A 649 -26.43 -37.72 -15.75
CA VAL A 649 -26.08 -36.47 -15.06
C VAL A 649 -25.03 -35.67 -15.84
N PHE A 650 -24.03 -36.32 -16.44
CA PHE A 650 -22.99 -35.65 -17.23
C PHE A 650 -23.54 -35.03 -18.53
N GLU A 651 -24.39 -35.73 -19.26
CA GLU A 651 -25.03 -35.18 -20.47
C GLU A 651 -26.06 -34.08 -20.14
N ASN A 652 -26.72 -34.12 -18.97
CA ASN A 652 -27.56 -33.01 -18.52
C ASN A 652 -26.72 -31.79 -18.11
N TYR A 653 -25.65 -31.97 -17.32
CA TYR A 653 -24.70 -30.89 -17.00
C TYR A 653 -24.10 -30.25 -18.26
N LYS A 654 -23.78 -31.05 -19.28
CA LYS A 654 -23.25 -30.57 -20.57
C LYS A 654 -24.25 -29.72 -21.36
N LYS A 655 -25.56 -30.01 -21.26
CA LYS A 655 -26.63 -29.17 -21.82
C LYS A 655 -26.81 -27.88 -21.01
N GLU A 656 -26.92 -27.98 -19.69
CA GLU A 656 -27.04 -26.81 -18.80
C GLU A 656 -25.85 -25.86 -18.95
N LYS A 657 -24.63 -26.40 -19.10
CA LYS A 657 -23.45 -25.57 -19.44
C LYS A 657 -23.63 -24.89 -20.80
N ALA A 658 -24.00 -25.62 -21.86
CA ALA A 658 -24.17 -25.02 -23.19
C ALA A 658 -25.27 -23.94 -23.24
N GLU A 659 -26.36 -24.09 -22.47
CA GLU A 659 -27.40 -23.06 -22.33
C GLU A 659 -26.92 -21.85 -21.53
N ASN A 660 -26.12 -22.06 -20.47
CA ASN A 660 -25.53 -20.98 -19.68
C ASN A 660 -24.45 -20.20 -20.46
N ASP A 661 -23.54 -20.90 -21.15
CA ASP A 661 -22.54 -20.31 -22.04
C ASP A 661 -23.21 -19.47 -23.15
N LYS A 662 -24.35 -19.96 -23.69
CA LYS A 662 -25.17 -19.19 -24.64
C LYS A 662 -25.81 -17.95 -24.00
N LEU A 663 -26.40 -18.08 -22.81
CA LEU A 663 -27.02 -16.96 -22.10
C LEU A 663 -25.99 -15.88 -21.72
N LEU A 664 -24.77 -16.28 -21.38
CA LEU A 664 -23.65 -15.38 -21.08
C LEU A 664 -23.20 -14.62 -22.34
N ASN A 665 -23.12 -15.30 -23.49
CA ASN A 665 -22.85 -14.64 -24.77
C ASN A 665 -23.97 -13.66 -25.16
N GLU A 666 -25.24 -14.04 -25.01
CA GLU A 666 -26.38 -13.14 -25.23
C GLU A 666 -26.42 -11.94 -24.27
N GLN A 667 -25.73 -11.98 -23.13
CA GLN A 667 -25.52 -10.82 -22.25
C GLN A 667 -24.32 -9.98 -22.69
N ASN A 668 -23.21 -10.61 -23.07
CA ASN A 668 -22.02 -9.93 -23.60
C ASN A 668 -22.33 -9.14 -24.88
N GLU A 669 -23.11 -9.69 -25.81
CA GLU A 669 -23.54 -8.99 -27.02
C GLU A 669 -24.35 -7.73 -26.68
N LYS A 670 -25.33 -7.82 -25.76
CA LYS A 670 -26.14 -6.68 -25.31
C LYS A 670 -25.30 -5.61 -24.60
N LEU A 671 -24.27 -6.01 -23.85
CA LEU A 671 -23.33 -5.06 -23.22
C LEU A 671 -22.41 -4.39 -24.24
N GLN A 672 -21.96 -5.11 -25.28
CA GLN A 672 -21.19 -4.53 -26.39
C GLN A 672 -22.05 -3.55 -27.22
N GLU A 673 -23.31 -3.89 -27.48
CA GLU A 673 -24.27 -3.01 -28.16
C GLU A 673 -24.50 -1.71 -27.36
N GLN A 674 -24.75 -1.80 -26.05
CA GLN A 674 -24.84 -0.63 -25.17
C GLN A 674 -23.55 0.22 -25.14
N VAL A 675 -22.38 -0.42 -25.13
CA VAL A 675 -21.09 0.29 -25.17
C VAL A 675 -20.86 0.99 -26.51
N THR A 676 -21.28 0.40 -27.63
CA THR A 676 -21.21 1.07 -28.95
C THR A 676 -22.20 2.23 -29.05
N ASP A 677 -23.41 2.07 -28.49
CA ASP A 677 -24.41 3.14 -28.44
C ASP A 677 -23.93 4.33 -27.59
N LEU A 678 -23.42 4.09 -26.38
CA LEU A 678 -22.83 5.11 -25.50
C LEU A 678 -21.59 5.77 -26.13
N ARG A 679 -20.76 5.03 -26.88
CA ARG A 679 -19.67 5.62 -27.68
C ARG A 679 -20.22 6.52 -28.79
N SER A 680 -21.30 6.12 -29.47
CA SER A 680 -21.96 6.96 -30.49
C SER A 680 -22.53 8.25 -29.89
N GLN A 681 -23.11 8.16 -28.67
CA GLN A 681 -23.63 9.32 -27.94
C GLN A 681 -22.51 10.24 -27.49
N ASN A 682 -21.41 9.72 -26.93
CA ASN A 682 -20.24 10.52 -26.59
C ASN A 682 -19.61 11.20 -27.82
N ALA A 683 -19.56 10.55 -28.99
CA ALA A 683 -19.09 11.16 -30.22
C ALA A 683 -20.02 12.29 -30.70
N LYS A 684 -21.34 12.11 -30.62
CA LYS A 684 -22.35 13.15 -30.93
C LYS A 684 -22.25 14.34 -29.97
N ILE A 685 -22.07 14.10 -28.66
CA ILE A 685 -21.92 15.15 -27.64
C ILE A 685 -20.57 15.88 -27.80
N SER A 686 -19.49 15.16 -28.09
CA SER A 686 -18.16 15.76 -28.32
C SER A 686 -18.16 16.66 -29.56
N THR A 687 -18.75 16.21 -30.67
CA THR A 687 -18.87 17.03 -31.89
C THR A 687 -19.82 18.22 -31.73
N GLN A 688 -20.86 18.11 -30.88
CA GLN A 688 -21.68 19.25 -30.47
C GLN A 688 -20.90 20.25 -29.60
N LEU A 689 -20.03 19.78 -28.69
CA LEU A 689 -19.13 20.63 -27.90
C LEU A 689 -18.07 21.33 -28.76
N GLU A 690 -17.46 20.64 -29.73
CA GLU A 690 -16.52 21.23 -30.70
C GLU A 690 -17.18 22.22 -31.66
N PHE A 691 -18.49 22.10 -31.89
CA PHE A 691 -19.28 23.06 -32.66
C PHE A 691 -19.69 24.27 -31.82
N ALA A 692 -20.05 24.06 -30.54
CA ALA A 692 -20.44 25.12 -29.61
C ALA A 692 -19.25 25.89 -28.98
N SER A 693 -18.02 25.52 -29.30
CA SER A 693 -16.78 26.20 -28.87
C SER A 693 -16.04 26.93 -30.02
N LYS A 694 -16.75 27.18 -31.13
CA LYS A 694 -16.32 27.96 -32.29
C LYS A 694 -17.29 29.10 -32.58
#